data_AF-A0AAV6MXA5-F1
#
_entry.id   AF-A0AAV6MXA5-F1
#
_cell.length_a   1.000
_cell.length_b   1.000
_cell.length_c   1.000
_cell.angle_alpha   90.00
_cell.angle_beta   90.00
_cell.angle_gamma   90.00
#
_symmetry.space_group_name_H-M   'P 1'
#
loop_
_entity.id
_entity.type
_entity.pdbx_description
1 polymer ?
#
loop_
_entity_poly.entity_id
_entity_poly.type
_entity_poly.pdbx_seq_one_letter_code
_entity_poly.pdbx_strand_id
1 'polypeptide(L)'
;MPSLNPVSPSQSLFNKLRFRTPTFVAPTSFSNSNSSLESSFLPRRVPSALRFKKSTAGISTVRMKTVPLVSATMAEKSKKRYPGESKGFVEEMRFVAMKLHTRDQAKEGEKETKEPQEAPVAKWEPTVEGYLRFLVDSKLVYDTLDKIIAKAVFPSYAEFRDTGLERSEALAKDLEWFKEQGYVIPEPSSPGVTYARYLEELSEKDPQAFICHFYNTYFAHTAGGRMIGRKVAERILENKELEFYKWDGDLSQLLQNVRDKLNKVAESWSREEKDHCLEETEKSFKHSGEILLLVSDVVHRHSTLPLPLAGEEAAMEVMNRVVAIRHHIDEFPVESDFELKSEALIVSVKAGCDDIVVKNLYVSIDPYQINRMKSHSSSQKTSSFATSIKPAQPIDAYGVGEVLASGNADFKKGDLVAGLLHWAEYSIVKAQTSLLRQIDSMGLPLTNHIGILGFSGLTAYAGLFEVAKVKEGETVFVSAASGSVGSLAGQLAKLHGCYVVGSAGSDEKVALLKEKLGFDEAFNYKQEKDLTSTLERYFPDGIDVYFDNVGGEMLEAAVANLKAFGRVALCGVISEYTSSKKAAPKMLDLVYKRIKVEGFLAGDFLNVYSDFIAMVSQYLGSRKIESLEDVSIGVDTIPSAFIGLFKGDNIGKKIVKLAV
;
A
#
# COMPACT_ATOMS: atom_id res chain seq x y z
N MET A 1 48.64 -36.25 55.52
CA MET A 1 48.75 -37.70 55.23
C MET A 1 48.37 -37.91 53.76
N PRO A 2 49.25 -38.45 52.92
CA PRO A 2 48.97 -38.78 51.51
C PRO A 2 49.11 -40.28 51.19
N SER A 3 48.35 -40.80 50.22
CA SER A 3 48.58 -42.04 49.44
C SER A 3 47.30 -42.42 48.66
N LEU A 4 47.29 -43.21 47.56
CA LEU A 4 48.28 -43.65 46.56
C LEU A 4 47.49 -44.20 45.34
N ASN A 5 48.04 -44.14 44.12
CA ASN A 5 47.60 -44.99 43.00
C ASN A 5 48.15 -46.42 43.19
N PRO A 6 47.57 -47.44 42.52
CA PRO A 6 48.36 -48.06 41.43
C PRO A 6 47.57 -48.63 40.22
N VAL A 7 48.10 -48.32 39.02
CA VAL A 7 48.58 -49.23 37.93
C VAL A 7 47.76 -50.48 37.50
N SER A 8 47.57 -50.59 36.17
CA SER A 8 46.99 -51.72 35.37
C SER A 8 47.89 -52.98 35.24
N PRO A 9 47.52 -54.04 34.48
CA PRO A 9 47.98 -54.08 33.06
C PRO A 9 47.19 -54.93 32.01
N SER A 10 47.51 -54.65 30.74
CA SER A 10 47.57 -55.56 29.55
C SER A 10 46.25 -55.98 28.85
N GLN A 11 46.02 -55.61 27.57
CA GLN A 11 46.47 -56.21 26.28
C GLN A 11 45.42 -57.21 25.71
N SER A 12 45.17 -57.34 24.40
CA SER A 12 45.72 -56.75 23.16
C SER A 12 44.56 -56.57 22.12
N LEU A 13 44.67 -56.32 20.81
CA LEU A 13 45.77 -56.29 19.83
C LEU A 13 45.48 -55.20 18.75
N PHE A 14 45.77 -55.44 17.46
CA PHE A 14 45.77 -54.43 16.38
C PHE A 14 45.53 -55.03 14.98
N ASN A 15 44.93 -54.24 14.08
CA ASN A 15 45.35 -53.89 12.70
C ASN A 15 44.14 -53.72 11.75
N LYS A 16 43.89 -52.56 11.11
CA LYS A 16 44.65 -51.82 10.07
C LYS A 16 44.90 -52.62 8.78
N LEU A 17 44.32 -52.13 7.66
CA LEU A 17 45.05 -51.73 6.45
C LEU A 17 44.13 -51.00 5.43
N ARG A 18 44.74 -50.16 4.59
CA ARG A 18 44.10 -49.38 3.51
C ARG A 18 45.07 -49.35 2.31
N PHE A 19 44.49 -49.15 1.12
CA PHE A 19 45.09 -48.66 -0.13
C PHE A 19 45.77 -49.58 -1.17
N ARG A 20 45.29 -49.33 -2.42
CA ARG A 20 45.97 -49.18 -3.72
C ARG A 20 45.87 -50.28 -4.78
N THR A 21 45.73 -49.75 -6.00
CA THR A 21 45.57 -50.36 -7.34
C THR A 21 46.86 -50.94 -7.91
N PRO A 22 46.77 -51.76 -8.97
CA PRO A 22 47.41 -51.34 -10.23
C PRO A 22 46.59 -51.65 -11.51
N THR A 23 47.12 -51.22 -12.66
CA THR A 23 46.52 -51.24 -14.00
C THR A 23 47.30 -52.10 -15.02
N PHE A 24 46.65 -52.39 -16.16
CA PHE A 24 47.18 -52.84 -17.47
C PHE A 24 47.69 -54.30 -17.61
N VAL A 25 47.19 -54.98 -18.65
CA VAL A 25 47.89 -55.36 -19.91
C VAL A 25 46.83 -55.87 -20.92
N ALA A 26 47.07 -55.71 -22.23
CA ALA A 26 46.25 -56.26 -23.32
C ALA A 26 47.12 -57.08 -24.30
N PRO A 27 46.54 -58.02 -25.07
CA PRO A 27 47.19 -58.59 -26.26
C PRO A 27 46.50 -58.24 -27.59
N THR A 28 47.22 -58.52 -28.67
CA THR A 28 47.07 -58.05 -30.06
C THR A 28 46.28 -58.98 -30.98
N SER A 29 45.79 -58.48 -32.14
CA SER A 29 46.12 -59.02 -33.49
C SER A 29 45.34 -58.37 -34.66
N PHE A 30 46.06 -58.13 -35.78
CA PHE A 30 45.73 -58.30 -37.23
C PHE A 30 44.30 -58.02 -37.79
N SER A 31 44.08 -57.54 -39.02
CA SER A 31 44.95 -57.28 -40.20
C SER A 31 44.28 -56.36 -41.25
N ASN A 32 45.09 -55.84 -42.20
CA ASN A 32 44.76 -55.48 -43.60
C ASN A 32 43.77 -54.32 -43.90
N SER A 33 43.90 -53.57 -45.01
CA SER A 33 45.03 -53.36 -45.95
C SER A 33 44.71 -52.20 -46.92
N ASN A 34 45.75 -51.62 -47.55
CA ASN A 34 45.71 -50.77 -48.77
C ASN A 34 44.98 -49.41 -48.63
N SER A 35 45.29 -48.34 -49.36
CA SER A 35 46.38 -47.89 -50.27
C SER A 35 45.99 -46.45 -50.67
N SER A 36 46.81 -45.47 -51.04
CA SER A 36 48.25 -45.34 -51.33
C SER A 36 48.50 -43.87 -51.76
N LEU A 37 49.73 -43.35 -51.59
CA LEU A 37 50.34 -42.27 -52.40
C LEU A 37 49.69 -40.84 -52.34
N GLU A 38 50.41 -39.72 -52.39
CA GLU A 38 51.84 -39.43 -52.18
C GLU A 38 52.05 -37.90 -52.08
N SER A 39 53.14 -37.45 -51.43
CA SER A 39 53.78 -36.11 -51.62
C SER A 39 52.98 -34.85 -51.12
N SER A 40 53.60 -33.75 -50.69
CA SER A 40 55.00 -33.49 -50.29
C SER A 40 55.18 -32.17 -49.48
N PHE A 41 56.33 -32.07 -48.82
CA PHE A 41 57.03 -30.89 -48.25
C PHE A 41 56.42 -30.01 -47.12
N LEU A 42 57.27 -29.84 -46.10
CA LEU A 42 57.23 -29.02 -44.87
C LEU A 42 58.22 -27.84 -45.01
N PRO A 43 58.40 -26.91 -44.02
CA PRO A 43 57.54 -26.38 -42.94
C PRO A 43 57.46 -24.81 -43.00
N ARG A 44 56.96 -23.97 -42.06
CA ARG A 44 57.14 -23.90 -40.59
C ARG A 44 56.29 -22.77 -39.93
N ARG A 45 55.89 -22.98 -38.65
CA ARG A 45 55.44 -22.02 -37.59
C ARG A 45 54.01 -21.41 -37.57
N VAL A 46 53.12 -22.10 -36.83
CA VAL A 46 52.15 -21.71 -35.74
C VAL A 46 51.83 -20.23 -35.39
N PRO A 47 50.69 -19.92 -34.68
CA PRO A 47 49.56 -20.78 -34.28
C PRO A 47 48.09 -20.21 -34.40
N SER A 48 47.14 -21.13 -34.16
CA SER A 48 45.81 -20.97 -33.53
C SER A 48 44.65 -20.22 -34.23
N ALA A 49 43.62 -21.00 -34.58
CA ALA A 49 42.22 -20.57 -34.65
C ALA A 49 41.30 -21.74 -34.27
N LEU A 50 40.27 -21.52 -33.44
CA LEU A 50 39.15 -22.45 -33.25
C LEU A 50 37.98 -22.02 -34.13
N ARG A 51 37.37 -22.94 -34.89
CA ARG A 51 36.03 -22.73 -35.47
C ARG A 51 35.24 -24.03 -35.62
N PHE A 52 33.95 -23.92 -35.34
CA PHE A 52 32.88 -24.90 -35.52
C PHE A 52 32.93 -25.75 -36.81
N LYS A 53 32.43 -27.00 -36.74
CA LYS A 53 31.12 -27.36 -37.35
C LYS A 53 30.60 -28.78 -37.01
N LYS A 54 29.26 -28.84 -36.96
CA LYS A 54 28.28 -29.93 -37.21
C LYS A 54 28.73 -31.40 -37.27
N SER A 55 27.92 -32.26 -36.65
CA SER A 55 27.77 -33.69 -36.99
C SER A 55 26.28 -34.04 -37.18
N THR A 56 25.99 -35.01 -38.06
CA THR A 56 24.65 -35.53 -38.40
C THR A 56 24.41 -36.93 -37.79
N ALA A 57 23.14 -37.33 -37.69
CA ALA A 57 22.69 -38.45 -36.86
C ALA A 57 22.94 -39.87 -37.43
N GLY A 58 22.86 -40.89 -36.56
CA GLY A 58 23.02 -42.31 -36.89
C GLY A 58 22.58 -43.29 -35.80
N ILE A 59 21.25 -43.35 -35.54
CA ILE A 59 20.42 -44.46 -35.02
C ILE A 59 21.06 -45.59 -34.16
N SER A 60 20.48 -45.83 -32.97
CA SER A 60 20.32 -47.20 -32.43
C SER A 60 19.01 -47.33 -31.65
N THR A 61 18.47 -48.55 -31.59
CA THR A 61 17.08 -48.89 -31.19
C THR A 61 16.94 -49.33 -29.73
N VAL A 62 15.88 -48.89 -29.04
CA VAL A 62 15.37 -49.55 -27.81
C VAL A 62 13.84 -49.70 -27.86
N ARG A 63 13.37 -50.81 -27.27
CA ARG A 63 12.04 -51.41 -27.35
C ARG A 63 11.02 -50.70 -26.44
N MET A 64 9.75 -50.64 -26.88
CA MET A 64 8.65 -49.94 -26.20
C MET A 64 8.27 -50.55 -24.83
N LYS A 65 7.79 -49.69 -23.92
CA LYS A 65 6.72 -50.01 -22.97
C LYS A 65 5.57 -49.02 -23.18
N THR A 66 4.35 -49.55 -23.24
CA THR A 66 3.11 -48.80 -23.46
C THR A 66 2.67 -48.02 -22.22
N VAL A 67 2.15 -46.81 -22.42
CA VAL A 67 1.44 -45.99 -21.42
C VAL A 67 0.02 -45.77 -21.95
N PRO A 68 -1.04 -45.92 -21.14
CA PRO A 68 -2.41 -45.79 -21.63
C PRO A 68 -2.75 -44.33 -22.01
N LEU A 69 -3.45 -44.18 -23.12
CA LEU A 69 -3.97 -42.90 -23.60
C LEU A 69 -5.27 -42.56 -22.86
N VAL A 70 -5.22 -41.62 -21.91
CA VAL A 70 -6.43 -40.99 -21.36
C VAL A 70 -6.59 -39.63 -22.04
N SER A 71 -7.69 -39.45 -22.76
CA SER A 71 -8.01 -38.22 -23.46
C SER A 71 -8.30 -37.11 -22.45
N ALA A 72 -7.50 -36.04 -22.47
CA ALA A 72 -7.75 -34.85 -21.67
C ALA A 72 -8.82 -33.99 -22.36
N THR A 73 -10.08 -34.17 -21.95
CA THR A 73 -11.12 -33.16 -22.23
C THR A 73 -10.70 -31.83 -21.60
N MET A 74 -10.58 -30.79 -22.43
CA MET A 74 -10.34 -29.42 -21.98
C MET A 74 -11.49 -28.98 -21.08
N ALA A 75 -11.28 -28.98 -19.76
CA ALA A 75 -12.16 -28.31 -18.83
C ALA A 75 -11.95 -26.80 -18.96
N GLU A 76 -13.01 -26.06 -19.29
CA GLU A 76 -12.97 -24.60 -19.27
C GLU A 76 -12.58 -24.11 -17.87
N LYS A 77 -11.60 -23.20 -17.81
CA LYS A 77 -11.35 -22.43 -16.58
C LYS A 77 -12.59 -21.58 -16.32
N SER A 78 -13.27 -21.80 -15.19
CA SER A 78 -14.36 -20.92 -14.76
C SER A 78 -13.87 -19.47 -14.69
N LYS A 79 -14.41 -18.57 -15.52
CA LYS A 79 -14.22 -17.12 -15.34
C LYS A 79 -14.63 -16.78 -13.90
N LYS A 80 -13.80 -16.00 -13.18
CA LYS A 80 -14.18 -15.48 -11.86
C LYS A 80 -15.42 -14.59 -12.04
N ARG A 81 -16.48 -14.85 -11.29
CA ARG A 81 -17.68 -13.99 -11.26
C ARG A 81 -17.36 -12.64 -10.63
N TYR A 82 -18.03 -11.60 -11.10
CA TYR A 82 -17.90 -10.24 -10.56
C TYR A 82 -18.56 -10.15 -9.15
N PRO A 83 -18.00 -9.41 -8.19
CA PRO A 83 -18.65 -9.21 -6.89
C PRO A 83 -20.04 -8.60 -7.05
N GLY A 84 -21.07 -9.33 -6.61
CA GLY A 84 -22.48 -8.93 -6.76
C GLY A 84 -23.24 -9.62 -7.90
N GLU A 85 -22.55 -10.24 -8.87
CA GLU A 85 -23.16 -10.85 -10.08
C GLU A 85 -24.29 -11.84 -9.75
N SER A 86 -24.16 -12.60 -8.65
CA SER A 86 -25.18 -13.55 -8.20
C SER A 86 -26.46 -12.93 -7.61
N LYS A 87 -26.53 -11.60 -7.48
CA LYS A 87 -27.65 -10.85 -6.90
C LYS A 87 -28.33 -9.88 -7.89
N GLY A 88 -27.83 -9.80 -9.12
CA GLY A 88 -28.31 -8.86 -10.14
C GLY A 88 -27.40 -7.66 -10.33
N PHE A 89 -27.47 -7.05 -11.52
CA PHE A 89 -26.56 -6.01 -11.97
C PHE A 89 -26.56 -4.75 -11.08
N VAL A 90 -27.71 -4.42 -10.48
CA VAL A 90 -27.82 -3.34 -9.49
C VAL A 90 -26.90 -3.53 -8.28
N GLU A 91 -26.67 -4.76 -7.84
CA GLU A 91 -25.77 -5.05 -6.71
C GLU A 91 -24.30 -4.98 -7.13
N GLU A 92 -23.98 -5.24 -8.40
CA GLU A 92 -22.65 -4.98 -8.97
C GLU A 92 -22.38 -3.47 -9.06
N MET A 93 -23.34 -2.70 -9.58
CA MET A 93 -23.26 -1.23 -9.60
C MET A 93 -23.14 -0.65 -8.18
N ARG A 94 -23.90 -1.18 -7.22
CA ARG A 94 -23.78 -0.81 -5.80
C ARG A 94 -22.43 -1.16 -5.23
N PHE A 95 -21.82 -2.29 -5.60
CA PHE A 95 -20.48 -2.64 -5.14
C PHE A 95 -19.44 -1.60 -5.61
N VAL A 96 -19.52 -1.18 -6.89
CA VAL A 96 -18.66 -0.11 -7.43
C VAL A 96 -18.98 1.25 -6.77
N ALA A 97 -20.25 1.64 -6.69
CA ALA A 97 -20.69 2.88 -6.06
C ALA A 97 -20.38 2.93 -4.55
N MET A 98 -20.42 1.81 -3.83
CA MET A 98 -20.01 1.74 -2.43
C MET A 98 -18.50 1.93 -2.28
N LYS A 99 -17.68 1.30 -3.15
CA LYS A 99 -16.23 1.53 -3.20
C LYS A 99 -15.90 3.02 -3.41
N LEU A 100 -16.69 3.72 -4.23
CA LEU A 100 -16.59 5.17 -4.43
C LEU A 100 -17.14 5.98 -3.23
N HIS A 101 -18.24 5.60 -2.60
CA HIS A 101 -18.81 6.34 -1.47
C HIS A 101 -18.03 6.18 -0.15
N THR A 102 -17.35 5.06 0.10
CA THR A 102 -16.38 4.95 1.20
C THR A 102 -15.18 5.88 1.05
N ARG A 103 -14.94 6.39 -0.18
CA ARG A 103 -13.93 7.41 -0.50
C ARG A 103 -14.36 8.83 -0.10
N ASP A 104 -15.67 9.08 0.07
CA ASP A 104 -16.23 10.42 0.34
C ASP A 104 -16.92 10.57 1.72
N GLN A 105 -17.58 9.54 2.25
CA GLN A 105 -18.20 9.63 3.60
C GLN A 105 -17.17 9.69 4.74
N ALA A 106 -15.91 9.31 4.49
CA ALA A 106 -14.81 9.47 5.44
C ALA A 106 -14.46 10.95 5.75
N LYS A 107 -15.01 11.92 5.00
CA LYS A 107 -14.69 13.36 5.12
C LYS A 107 -15.58 14.15 6.09
N GLU A 108 -16.70 13.59 6.54
CA GLU A 108 -17.74 14.36 7.28
C GLU A 108 -17.97 13.90 8.74
N GLY A 109 -17.19 12.94 9.25
CA GLY A 109 -17.52 12.17 10.45
C GLY A 109 -16.91 12.61 11.79
N GLU A 110 -16.14 13.69 11.85
CA GLU A 110 -15.39 14.05 13.08
C GLU A 110 -15.72 15.44 13.63
N LYS A 111 -16.54 15.48 14.70
CA LYS A 111 -16.37 16.40 15.83
C LYS A 111 -17.24 16.02 17.03
N GLU A 112 -16.60 15.68 18.16
CA GLU A 112 -16.58 16.51 19.38
C GLU A 112 -16.03 15.73 20.59
N THR A 113 -14.80 16.00 21.03
CA THR A 113 -14.51 16.14 22.48
C THR A 113 -13.23 16.95 22.76
N LYS A 114 -13.44 18.16 23.30
CA LYS A 114 -12.53 19.00 24.12
C LYS A 114 -11.05 19.17 23.70
N GLU A 115 -10.81 20.39 23.21
CA GLU A 115 -9.53 21.05 22.91
C GLU A 115 -8.65 21.35 24.16
N PRO A 116 -7.35 21.67 23.98
CA PRO A 116 -6.97 23.06 23.67
C PRO A 116 -6.07 23.26 22.43
N GLN A 117 -6.47 24.22 21.58
CA GLN A 117 -5.65 25.07 20.71
C GLN A 117 -4.88 24.42 19.53
N GLU A 118 -5.58 24.25 18.41
CA GLU A 118 -4.99 24.24 17.06
C GLU A 118 -5.61 25.34 16.17
N ALA A 119 -4.86 25.86 15.19
CA ALA A 119 -5.40 26.75 14.17
C ALA A 119 -6.24 25.96 13.15
N PRO A 120 -7.32 26.54 12.59
CA PRO A 120 -8.42 25.75 12.06
C PRO A 120 -8.14 25.16 10.67
N VAL A 121 -8.43 23.86 10.52
CA VAL A 121 -8.80 23.26 9.22
C VAL A 121 -9.94 24.09 8.62
N ALA A 122 -9.82 24.48 7.35
CA ALA A 122 -10.84 25.25 6.66
C ALA A 122 -12.19 24.52 6.71
N LYS A 123 -13.12 25.06 7.50
CA LYS A 123 -14.42 24.47 7.76
C LYS A 123 -15.24 24.50 6.47
N TRP A 124 -15.87 23.38 6.09
CA TRP A 124 -16.81 23.38 4.97
C TRP A 124 -17.97 24.33 5.31
N GLU A 125 -18.07 25.42 4.57
CA GLU A 125 -19.04 26.50 4.77
C GLU A 125 -19.80 26.72 3.45
N PRO A 126 -21.09 26.32 3.38
CA PRO A 126 -21.91 26.52 2.20
C PRO A 126 -22.32 27.99 2.09
N THR A 127 -22.47 28.50 0.86
CA THR A 127 -23.01 29.85 0.60
C THR A 127 -24.30 29.76 -0.21
N VAL A 128 -25.20 30.74 -0.08
CA VAL A 128 -26.46 30.74 -0.84
C VAL A 128 -26.19 30.86 -2.34
N GLU A 129 -25.17 31.65 -2.73
CA GLU A 129 -24.75 31.76 -4.13
C GLU A 129 -24.18 30.45 -4.68
N GLY A 130 -23.28 29.79 -3.93
CA GLY A 130 -22.72 28.50 -4.33
C GLY A 130 -23.80 27.42 -4.43
N TYR A 131 -24.74 27.42 -3.48
CA TYR A 131 -25.87 26.50 -3.49
C TYR A 131 -26.86 26.77 -4.63
N LEU A 132 -27.11 28.04 -5.00
CA LEU A 132 -27.89 28.39 -6.18
C LEU A 132 -27.25 27.88 -7.47
N ARG A 133 -25.93 28.01 -7.63
CA ARG A 133 -25.19 27.43 -8.77
C ARG A 133 -25.33 25.91 -8.81
N PHE A 134 -25.20 25.23 -7.65
CA PHE A 134 -25.46 23.80 -7.53
C PHE A 134 -26.88 23.39 -7.95
N LEU A 135 -27.91 24.14 -7.53
CA LEU A 135 -29.31 23.86 -7.90
C LEU A 135 -29.58 24.08 -9.39
N VAL A 136 -29.02 25.13 -10.00
CA VAL A 136 -29.13 25.41 -11.44
C VAL A 136 -28.45 24.31 -12.26
N ASP A 137 -27.21 23.94 -11.93
CA ASP A 137 -26.48 22.89 -12.64
C ASP A 137 -27.15 21.52 -12.45
N SER A 138 -27.62 21.22 -11.24
CA SER A 138 -28.44 20.02 -10.97
C SER A 138 -29.70 20.01 -11.83
N LYS A 139 -30.41 21.15 -11.94
CA LYS A 139 -31.61 21.24 -12.76
C LYS A 139 -31.32 20.99 -14.23
N LEU A 140 -30.22 21.54 -14.77
CA LEU A 140 -29.82 21.28 -16.16
C LEU A 140 -29.57 19.77 -16.39
N VAL A 141 -28.92 19.09 -15.45
CA VAL A 141 -28.67 17.64 -15.53
C VAL A 141 -29.97 16.84 -15.46
N TYR A 142 -30.84 17.11 -14.50
CA TYR A 142 -32.14 16.41 -14.40
C TYR A 142 -33.05 16.70 -15.60
N ASP A 143 -33.13 17.95 -16.06
CA ASP A 143 -33.86 18.32 -17.28
C ASP A 143 -33.35 17.53 -18.49
N THR A 144 -32.05 17.22 -18.54
CA THR A 144 -31.43 16.46 -19.63
C THR A 144 -31.78 14.98 -19.54
N LEU A 145 -31.62 14.37 -18.36
CA LEU A 145 -32.02 12.98 -18.11
C LEU A 145 -33.50 12.75 -18.44
N ASP A 146 -34.38 13.62 -17.93
CA ASP A 146 -35.83 13.49 -18.07
C ASP A 146 -36.26 13.71 -19.54
N LYS A 147 -35.63 14.64 -20.28
CA LYS A 147 -35.85 14.80 -21.74
C LYS A 147 -35.41 13.57 -22.54
N ILE A 148 -34.29 12.95 -22.20
CA ILE A 148 -33.78 11.76 -22.90
C ILE A 148 -34.71 10.55 -22.68
N ILE A 149 -35.13 10.33 -21.43
CA ILE A 149 -36.08 9.28 -21.05
C ILE A 149 -37.48 9.54 -21.63
N ALA A 150 -37.94 10.80 -21.67
CA ALA A 150 -39.18 11.17 -22.33
C ALA A 150 -39.14 10.90 -23.84
N LYS A 151 -38.02 11.19 -24.53
CA LYS A 151 -37.84 10.80 -25.94
C LYS A 151 -37.84 9.27 -26.14
N ALA A 152 -37.22 8.52 -25.22
CA ALA A 152 -37.00 7.07 -25.28
C ALA A 152 -36.56 6.56 -26.67
N VAL A 153 -35.42 7.07 -27.15
CA VAL A 153 -34.82 6.66 -28.44
C VAL A 153 -34.55 5.14 -28.46
N PHE A 154 -34.21 4.55 -27.30
CA PHE A 154 -34.06 3.12 -27.11
C PHE A 154 -35.23 2.54 -26.29
N PRO A 155 -35.75 1.34 -26.62
CA PRO A 155 -36.87 0.73 -25.90
C PRO A 155 -36.64 0.56 -24.39
N SER A 156 -35.39 0.33 -23.97
CA SER A 156 -34.98 0.22 -22.57
C SER A 156 -35.22 1.51 -21.76
N TYR A 157 -35.19 2.69 -22.39
CA TYR A 157 -35.43 3.96 -21.71
C TYR A 157 -36.89 4.14 -21.30
N ALA A 158 -37.83 3.55 -22.03
CA ALA A 158 -39.26 3.66 -21.73
C ALA A 158 -39.64 3.03 -20.37
N GLU A 159 -38.87 2.03 -19.92
CA GLU A 159 -39.03 1.43 -18.58
C GLU A 159 -38.74 2.44 -17.45
N PHE A 160 -37.91 3.46 -17.70
CA PHE A 160 -37.51 4.47 -16.70
C PHE A 160 -38.31 5.78 -16.76
N ARG A 161 -39.44 5.81 -17.49
CA ARG A 161 -40.43 6.89 -17.39
C ARG A 161 -41.28 6.75 -16.13
N ASP A 162 -41.80 7.88 -15.66
CA ASP A 162 -42.81 8.00 -14.59
C ASP A 162 -42.44 7.16 -13.34
N THR A 163 -41.18 7.27 -12.92
CA THR A 163 -40.61 6.51 -11.80
C THR A 163 -40.98 7.07 -10.43
N GLY A 164 -41.46 8.32 -10.38
CA GLY A 164 -41.64 9.09 -9.16
C GLY A 164 -40.34 9.69 -8.62
N LEU A 165 -39.19 9.40 -9.25
CA LEU A 165 -37.89 9.95 -8.84
C LEU A 165 -37.55 11.26 -9.54
N GLU A 166 -38.24 11.65 -10.61
CA GLU A 166 -38.00 12.82 -11.47
C GLU A 166 -37.87 14.12 -10.66
N ARG A 167 -36.84 14.94 -10.90
CA ARG A 167 -36.51 16.13 -10.06
C ARG A 167 -36.70 17.49 -10.72
N SER A 168 -36.87 17.55 -12.04
CA SER A 168 -36.90 18.83 -12.79
C SER A 168 -37.96 19.83 -12.34
N GLU A 169 -39.18 19.38 -12.05
CA GLU A 169 -40.26 20.27 -11.60
C GLU A 169 -40.03 20.77 -10.16
N ALA A 170 -39.51 19.91 -9.29
CA ALA A 170 -39.19 20.26 -7.91
C ALA A 170 -38.11 21.35 -7.85
N LEU A 171 -37.02 21.17 -8.62
CA LEU A 171 -35.97 22.17 -8.76
C LEU A 171 -36.47 23.48 -9.39
N ALA A 172 -37.44 23.44 -10.31
CA ALA A 172 -38.06 24.65 -10.84
C ALA A 172 -38.82 25.44 -9.76
N LYS A 173 -39.57 24.75 -8.89
CA LYS A 173 -40.28 25.37 -7.75
C LYS A 173 -39.31 26.00 -6.75
N ASP A 174 -38.22 25.31 -6.43
CA ASP A 174 -37.22 25.83 -5.49
C ASP A 174 -36.47 27.06 -6.04
N LEU A 175 -36.07 27.04 -7.32
CA LEU A 175 -35.43 28.20 -7.95
C LEU A 175 -36.36 29.40 -8.07
N GLU A 176 -37.66 29.19 -8.35
CA GLU A 176 -38.63 30.29 -8.35
C GLU A 176 -38.85 30.83 -6.92
N TRP A 177 -38.89 29.97 -5.89
CA TRP A 177 -38.92 30.41 -4.49
C TRP A 177 -37.70 31.27 -4.11
N PHE A 178 -36.48 30.90 -4.52
CA PHE A 178 -35.29 31.75 -4.32
C PHE A 178 -35.41 33.10 -5.03
N LYS A 179 -36.00 33.13 -6.23
CA LYS A 179 -36.28 34.35 -6.99
C LYS A 179 -37.33 35.23 -6.30
N GLU A 180 -38.35 34.64 -5.68
CA GLU A 180 -39.31 35.34 -4.80
C GLU A 180 -38.63 35.90 -3.53
N GLN A 181 -37.60 35.23 -2.99
CA GLN A 181 -36.77 35.76 -1.89
C GLN A 181 -35.79 36.86 -2.35
N GLY A 182 -35.79 37.24 -3.63
CA GLY A 182 -34.98 38.32 -4.18
C GLY A 182 -33.58 37.92 -4.64
N TYR A 183 -33.26 36.63 -4.73
CA TYR A 183 -31.98 36.16 -5.27
C TYR A 183 -31.98 36.18 -6.80
N VAL A 184 -30.84 36.53 -7.39
CA VAL A 184 -30.59 36.40 -8.83
C VAL A 184 -30.21 34.95 -9.12
N ILE A 185 -30.98 34.29 -9.98
CA ILE A 185 -30.67 32.92 -10.42
C ILE A 185 -29.53 32.99 -11.46
N PRO A 186 -28.40 32.29 -11.24
CA PRO A 186 -27.28 32.30 -12.19
C PRO A 186 -27.59 31.46 -13.43
N GLU A 187 -26.84 31.71 -14.51
CA GLU A 187 -26.80 30.81 -15.67
C GLU A 187 -26.06 29.49 -15.32
N PRO A 188 -26.37 28.37 -16.00
CA PRO A 188 -25.67 27.11 -15.79
C PRO A 188 -24.16 27.20 -15.99
N SER A 189 -23.42 26.60 -15.06
CA SER A 189 -21.96 26.67 -15.00
C SER A 189 -21.30 25.55 -15.82
N SER A 190 -19.97 25.64 -15.98
CA SER A 190 -19.21 24.72 -16.84
C SER A 190 -19.37 23.23 -16.44
N PRO A 191 -19.29 22.83 -15.14
CA PRO A 191 -19.69 21.50 -14.67
C PRO A 191 -21.05 21.00 -15.20
N GLY A 192 -22.15 21.72 -14.93
CA GLY A 192 -23.50 21.31 -15.34
C GLY A 192 -23.65 21.22 -16.86
N VAL A 193 -23.15 22.20 -17.60
CA VAL A 193 -23.19 22.20 -19.07
C VAL A 193 -22.35 21.07 -19.67
N THR A 194 -21.20 20.76 -19.06
CA THR A 194 -20.34 19.66 -19.50
C THR A 194 -21.00 18.31 -19.24
N TYR A 195 -21.61 18.12 -18.07
CA TYR A 195 -22.26 16.85 -17.75
C TYR A 195 -23.53 16.64 -18.57
N ALA A 196 -24.36 17.66 -18.76
CA ALA A 196 -25.54 17.57 -19.62
C ALA A 196 -25.18 17.17 -21.06
N ARG A 197 -24.17 17.81 -21.67
CA ARG A 197 -23.69 17.44 -23.01
C ARG A 197 -23.16 16.00 -23.06
N TYR A 198 -22.42 15.57 -22.02
CA TYR A 198 -21.96 14.19 -21.93
C TYR A 198 -23.13 13.20 -21.91
N LEU A 199 -24.18 13.49 -21.14
CA LEU A 199 -25.39 12.65 -21.07
C LEU A 199 -26.14 12.60 -22.40
N GLU A 200 -26.26 13.72 -23.12
CA GLU A 200 -26.85 13.74 -24.47
C GLU A 200 -26.05 12.87 -25.44
N GLU A 201 -24.74 13.07 -25.55
CA GLU A 201 -23.86 12.27 -26.42
C GLU A 201 -23.87 10.78 -26.06
N LEU A 202 -23.83 10.46 -24.77
CA LEU A 202 -23.87 9.09 -24.27
C LEU A 202 -25.21 8.43 -24.60
N SER A 203 -26.32 9.16 -24.47
CA SER A 203 -27.66 8.63 -24.71
C SER A 203 -27.95 8.21 -26.15
N GLU A 204 -27.17 8.71 -27.12
CA GLU A 204 -27.26 8.33 -28.54
C GLU A 204 -26.27 7.22 -28.91
N LYS A 205 -25.11 7.16 -28.25
CA LYS A 205 -23.99 6.27 -28.60
C LYS A 205 -23.94 4.99 -27.78
N ASP A 206 -24.29 5.05 -26.50
CA ASP A 206 -24.20 3.94 -25.55
C ASP A 206 -25.37 3.98 -24.53
N PRO A 207 -26.48 3.26 -24.83
CA PRO A 207 -27.65 3.29 -23.96
C PRO A 207 -27.46 2.58 -22.61
N GLN A 208 -26.52 1.64 -22.50
CA GLN A 208 -26.21 0.91 -21.27
C GLN A 208 -25.45 1.81 -20.30
N ALA A 209 -24.45 2.55 -20.80
CA ALA A 209 -23.72 3.58 -20.07
C ALA A 209 -24.64 4.74 -19.66
N PHE A 210 -25.55 5.20 -20.53
CA PHE A 210 -26.51 6.24 -20.15
C PHE A 210 -27.41 5.80 -18.98
N ILE A 211 -27.91 4.56 -19.00
CA ILE A 211 -28.73 4.00 -17.90
C ILE A 211 -27.92 3.93 -16.59
N CYS A 212 -26.61 3.68 -16.65
CA CYS A 212 -25.72 3.77 -15.49
C CYS A 212 -25.78 5.15 -14.83
N HIS A 213 -25.54 6.19 -15.63
CA HIS A 213 -25.52 7.57 -15.19
C HIS A 213 -26.87 8.04 -14.65
N PHE A 214 -27.97 7.65 -15.30
CA PHE A 214 -29.33 7.86 -14.82
C PHE A 214 -29.51 7.29 -13.41
N TYR A 215 -29.26 5.98 -13.23
CA TYR A 215 -29.44 5.32 -11.93
C TYR A 215 -28.54 5.92 -10.85
N ASN A 216 -27.26 6.15 -11.14
CA ASN A 216 -26.31 6.66 -10.15
C ASN A 216 -26.64 8.09 -9.71
N THR A 217 -27.07 8.96 -10.63
CA THR A 217 -27.46 10.34 -10.31
C THR A 217 -28.68 10.37 -9.37
N TYR A 218 -29.74 9.61 -9.71
CA TYR A 218 -30.92 9.49 -8.85
C TYR A 218 -30.61 8.80 -7.51
N PHE A 219 -29.82 7.72 -7.51
CA PHE A 219 -29.43 7.02 -6.29
C PHE A 219 -28.62 7.91 -5.34
N ALA A 220 -27.59 8.59 -5.85
CA ALA A 220 -26.73 9.49 -5.07
C ALA A 220 -27.54 10.62 -4.41
N HIS A 221 -28.54 11.16 -5.10
CA HIS A 221 -29.46 12.18 -4.54
C HIS A 221 -30.29 11.64 -3.37
N THR A 222 -30.91 10.46 -3.53
CA THR A 222 -31.75 9.85 -2.48
C THR A 222 -30.96 9.43 -1.23
N ALA A 223 -29.66 9.17 -1.36
CA ALA A 223 -28.77 8.83 -0.26
C ALA A 223 -28.00 10.06 0.27
N GLY A 224 -26.94 10.48 -0.43
CA GLY A 224 -26.06 11.57 -0.01
C GLY A 224 -26.67 12.96 -0.21
N GLY A 225 -27.39 13.19 -1.31
CA GLY A 225 -27.99 14.49 -1.64
C GLY A 225 -28.89 15.03 -0.52
N ARG A 226 -29.75 14.18 0.06
CA ARG A 226 -30.60 14.56 1.22
C ARG A 226 -29.81 14.95 2.48
N MET A 227 -28.66 14.32 2.73
CA MET A 227 -27.81 14.69 3.88
C MET A 227 -27.23 16.09 3.71
N ILE A 228 -26.75 16.38 2.50
CA ILE A 228 -26.17 17.68 2.14
C ILE A 228 -27.26 18.75 2.13
N GLY A 229 -28.42 18.47 1.54
CA GLY A 229 -29.58 19.36 1.57
C GLY A 229 -30.00 19.76 2.98
N ARG A 230 -30.03 18.80 3.91
CA ARG A 230 -30.29 19.09 5.34
C ARG A 230 -29.22 19.99 5.96
N LYS A 231 -27.94 19.67 5.78
CA LYS A 231 -26.81 20.48 6.29
C LYS A 231 -26.78 21.90 5.73
N VAL A 232 -27.21 22.08 4.48
CA VAL A 232 -27.37 23.39 3.85
C VAL A 232 -28.58 24.13 4.46
N ALA A 233 -29.72 23.47 4.59
CA ALA A 233 -30.92 24.06 5.17
C ALA A 233 -30.70 24.53 6.61
N GLU A 234 -30.06 23.71 7.45
CA GLU A 234 -29.66 24.01 8.83
C GLU A 234 -28.75 25.26 8.94
N ARG A 235 -27.91 25.52 7.93
CA ARG A 235 -26.87 26.57 7.99
C ARG A 235 -27.23 27.87 7.30
N ILE A 236 -27.92 27.82 6.15
CA ILE A 236 -28.12 29.00 5.28
C ILE A 236 -29.54 29.19 4.76
N LEU A 237 -30.49 28.28 5.04
CA LEU A 237 -31.90 28.41 4.59
C LEU A 237 -32.91 28.35 5.76
N GLU A 238 -32.49 28.65 6.99
CA GLU A 238 -33.37 28.69 8.19
C GLU A 238 -34.18 27.39 8.43
N ASN A 239 -33.60 26.22 8.07
CA ASN A 239 -34.25 24.90 8.07
C ASN A 239 -35.40 24.72 7.05
N LYS A 240 -35.53 25.59 6.04
CA LYS A 240 -36.44 25.39 4.91
C LYS A 240 -36.07 24.11 4.16
N GLU A 241 -36.96 23.12 4.20
CA GLU A 241 -36.88 21.95 3.32
C GLU A 241 -37.35 22.32 1.92
N LEU A 242 -36.47 22.12 0.94
CA LEU A 242 -36.71 22.34 -0.49
C LEU A 242 -37.47 21.16 -1.12
N GLU A 243 -38.28 21.44 -2.14
CA GLU A 243 -39.09 20.44 -2.85
C GLU A 243 -38.20 19.39 -3.56
N PHE A 244 -36.99 19.77 -3.97
CA PHE A 244 -35.97 18.88 -4.55
C PHE A 244 -35.68 17.64 -3.69
N TYR A 245 -35.85 17.72 -2.37
CA TYR A 245 -35.65 16.62 -1.42
C TYR A 245 -36.95 15.95 -0.93
N LYS A 246 -38.08 16.18 -1.61
CA LYS A 246 -39.39 15.58 -1.29
C LYS A 246 -39.85 14.65 -2.39
N TRP A 247 -40.52 13.56 -2.03
CA TRP A 247 -41.07 12.58 -2.97
C TRP A 247 -42.52 12.26 -2.61
N ASP A 248 -43.35 12.09 -3.63
CA ASP A 248 -44.73 11.64 -3.46
C ASP A 248 -44.75 10.11 -3.28
N GLY A 249 -44.98 9.66 -2.04
CA GLY A 249 -45.05 8.24 -1.67
C GLY A 249 -43.80 7.70 -0.98
N ASP A 250 -43.72 6.37 -0.81
CA ASP A 250 -42.57 5.74 -0.16
C ASP A 250 -41.36 5.64 -1.11
N LEU A 251 -40.37 6.49 -0.87
CA LEU A 251 -39.09 6.51 -1.58
C LEU A 251 -38.38 5.15 -1.62
N SER A 252 -38.55 4.31 -0.59
CA SER A 252 -37.96 2.98 -0.52
C SER A 252 -38.54 2.07 -1.60
N GLN A 253 -39.86 2.13 -1.79
CA GLN A 253 -40.59 1.41 -2.83
C GLN A 253 -40.28 1.98 -4.22
N LEU A 254 -40.24 3.31 -4.39
CA LEU A 254 -39.88 3.94 -5.67
C LEU A 254 -38.48 3.50 -6.13
N LEU A 255 -37.50 3.56 -5.23
CA LEU A 255 -36.15 3.08 -5.50
C LEU A 255 -36.10 1.59 -5.81
N GLN A 256 -36.88 0.76 -5.11
CA GLN A 256 -36.89 -0.68 -5.39
C GLN A 256 -37.49 -0.99 -6.77
N ASN A 257 -38.58 -0.33 -7.15
CA ASN A 257 -39.18 -0.46 -8.48
C ASN A 257 -38.18 -0.15 -9.60
N VAL A 258 -37.36 0.91 -9.45
CA VAL A 258 -36.32 1.27 -10.42
C VAL A 258 -35.18 0.25 -10.46
N ARG A 259 -34.79 -0.35 -9.33
CA ARG A 259 -33.79 -1.43 -9.28
C ARG A 259 -34.27 -2.69 -9.97
N ASP A 260 -35.52 -3.09 -9.75
CA ASP A 260 -36.08 -4.29 -10.34
C ASP A 260 -36.20 -4.14 -11.87
N LYS A 261 -36.61 -2.95 -12.34
CA LYS A 261 -36.56 -2.56 -13.76
C LYS A 261 -35.14 -2.61 -14.33
N LEU A 262 -34.15 -2.05 -13.64
CA LEU A 262 -32.76 -2.05 -14.09
C LEU A 262 -32.15 -3.46 -14.15
N ASN A 263 -32.40 -4.31 -13.16
CA ASN A 263 -31.99 -5.72 -13.21
C ASN A 263 -32.62 -6.43 -14.42
N LYS A 264 -33.92 -6.27 -14.65
CA LYS A 264 -34.65 -6.85 -15.80
C LYS A 264 -34.10 -6.36 -17.15
N VAL A 265 -33.80 -5.07 -17.30
CA VAL A 265 -33.17 -4.54 -18.52
C VAL A 265 -31.77 -5.14 -18.71
N ALA A 266 -30.98 -5.21 -17.64
CA ALA A 266 -29.63 -5.76 -17.67
C ALA A 266 -29.57 -7.29 -17.89
N GLU A 267 -30.65 -8.05 -17.71
CA GLU A 267 -30.69 -9.48 -18.11
C GLU A 267 -30.38 -9.68 -19.59
N SER A 268 -30.76 -8.72 -20.44
CA SER A 268 -30.50 -8.75 -21.88
C SER A 268 -29.07 -8.38 -22.29
N TRP A 269 -28.28 -7.80 -21.38
CA TRP A 269 -26.93 -7.30 -21.68
C TRP A 269 -25.86 -8.40 -21.57
N SER A 270 -24.91 -8.39 -22.49
CA SER A 270 -23.66 -9.14 -22.41
C SER A 270 -22.83 -8.77 -21.18
N ARG A 271 -21.81 -9.58 -20.87
CA ARG A 271 -20.90 -9.28 -19.75
C ARG A 271 -20.05 -8.04 -20.06
N GLU A 272 -19.66 -7.90 -21.31
CA GLU A 272 -18.85 -6.79 -21.83
C GLU A 272 -19.61 -5.45 -21.72
N GLU A 273 -20.91 -5.41 -22.07
CA GLU A 273 -21.77 -4.23 -21.84
C GLU A 273 -21.95 -3.91 -20.36
N LYS A 274 -22.09 -4.94 -19.50
CA LYS A 274 -22.17 -4.77 -18.04
C LYS A 274 -20.87 -4.24 -17.44
N ASP A 275 -19.72 -4.77 -17.86
CA ASP A 275 -18.42 -4.32 -17.40
C ASP A 275 -18.16 -2.87 -17.81
N HIS A 276 -18.47 -2.50 -19.05
CA HIS A 276 -18.35 -1.10 -19.49
C HIS A 276 -19.30 -0.17 -18.71
N CYS A 277 -20.55 -0.58 -18.50
CA CYS A 277 -21.50 0.14 -17.65
C CYS A 277 -20.97 0.34 -16.20
N LEU A 278 -20.24 -0.63 -15.64
CA LEU A 278 -19.58 -0.49 -14.34
C LEU A 278 -18.37 0.47 -14.37
N GLU A 279 -17.61 0.55 -15.46
CA GLU A 279 -16.53 1.54 -15.65
C GLU A 279 -17.07 2.98 -15.65
N GLU A 280 -18.20 3.21 -16.32
CA GLU A 280 -18.87 4.52 -16.38
C GLU A 280 -19.39 5.00 -15.01
N THR A 281 -19.53 4.11 -14.04
CA THR A 281 -19.93 4.48 -12.66
C THR A 281 -18.98 5.52 -12.07
N GLU A 282 -17.66 5.42 -12.24
CA GLU A 282 -16.73 6.44 -11.71
C GLU A 282 -16.89 7.80 -12.39
N LYS A 283 -17.18 7.84 -13.70
CA LYS A 283 -17.44 9.10 -14.42
C LYS A 283 -18.72 9.78 -13.94
N SER A 284 -19.77 9.01 -13.68
CA SER A 284 -21.03 9.55 -13.13
C SER A 284 -20.84 10.21 -11.77
N PHE A 285 -19.97 9.64 -10.93
CA PHE A 285 -19.58 10.21 -9.64
C PHE A 285 -18.69 11.45 -9.79
N LYS A 286 -17.72 11.43 -10.71
CA LYS A 286 -16.85 12.58 -11.00
C LYS A 286 -17.66 13.81 -11.40
N HIS A 287 -18.55 13.69 -12.39
CA HIS A 287 -19.37 14.81 -12.85
C HIS A 287 -20.34 15.32 -11.77
N SER A 288 -20.97 14.40 -11.03
CA SER A 288 -21.86 14.79 -9.92
C SER A 288 -21.08 15.48 -8.78
N GLY A 289 -19.85 15.07 -8.53
CA GLY A 289 -18.93 15.68 -7.56
C GLY A 289 -18.47 17.08 -7.97
N GLU A 290 -18.16 17.31 -9.25
CA GLU A 290 -17.81 18.63 -9.79
C GLU A 290 -18.95 19.65 -9.58
N ILE A 291 -20.21 19.23 -9.77
CA ILE A 291 -21.39 20.06 -9.47
C ILE A 291 -21.55 20.27 -7.97
N LEU A 292 -21.33 19.24 -7.15
CA LEU A 292 -21.45 19.33 -5.69
C LEU A 292 -20.42 20.31 -5.06
N LEU A 293 -19.23 20.44 -5.62
CA LEU A 293 -18.22 21.39 -5.14
C LEU A 293 -18.66 22.86 -5.23
N LEU A 294 -19.63 23.18 -6.10
CA LEU A 294 -20.19 24.53 -6.23
C LEU A 294 -20.85 25.04 -4.94
N VAL A 295 -21.31 24.14 -4.05
CA VAL A 295 -22.03 24.48 -2.80
C VAL A 295 -21.18 25.34 -1.84
N SER A 296 -19.85 25.26 -1.92
CA SER A 296 -18.91 25.99 -1.05
C SER A 296 -17.97 26.91 -1.83
N ASP A 297 -17.73 28.11 -1.33
CA ASP A 297 -17.03 29.21 -2.02
C ASP A 297 -15.48 29.08 -2.08
N VAL A 298 -14.97 27.85 -2.00
CA VAL A 298 -13.52 27.56 -1.97
C VAL A 298 -12.86 27.75 -3.35
N VAL A 299 -13.65 27.74 -4.43
CA VAL A 299 -13.16 27.54 -5.81
C VAL A 299 -12.89 28.84 -6.59
N HIS A 300 -13.17 30.04 -6.05
CA HIS A 300 -13.11 31.29 -6.83
C HIS A 300 -12.06 32.33 -6.41
N ARG A 301 -11.18 32.03 -5.45
CA ARG A 301 -10.07 32.92 -5.08
C ARG A 301 -8.79 32.81 -5.92
N HIS A 302 -8.93 32.48 -7.22
CA HIS A 302 -7.87 32.64 -8.23
C HIS A 302 -8.46 32.88 -9.64
N SER A 303 -8.83 34.13 -9.98
CA SER A 303 -8.65 34.70 -11.34
C SER A 303 -9.09 36.17 -11.42
N THR A 304 -8.11 37.09 -11.47
CA THR A 304 -8.27 38.41 -12.12
C THR A 304 -6.98 38.82 -12.83
N LEU A 305 -6.48 37.95 -13.70
CA LEU A 305 -5.51 38.31 -14.75
C LEU A 305 -5.95 37.63 -16.07
N PRO A 306 -5.78 38.30 -17.22
CA PRO A 306 -6.35 37.84 -18.48
C PRO A 306 -5.70 36.55 -18.99
N LEU A 307 -6.53 35.66 -19.55
CA LEU A 307 -6.10 34.45 -20.25
C LEU A 307 -5.09 34.77 -21.36
N PRO A 308 -3.89 34.18 -21.38
CA PRO A 308 -3.05 34.15 -22.56
C PRO A 308 -3.70 33.29 -23.64
N LEU A 309 -3.47 33.66 -24.90
CA LEU A 309 -3.83 32.82 -26.06
C LEU A 309 -2.97 31.54 -26.06
N ALA A 310 -3.50 30.47 -26.66
CA ALA A 310 -2.93 29.13 -26.57
C ALA A 310 -1.46 29.04 -27.06
N GLY A 311 -0.57 28.60 -26.17
CA GLY A 311 0.83 28.29 -26.47
C GLY A 311 1.72 28.42 -25.22
N GLU A 312 2.36 27.31 -24.82
CA GLU A 312 3.33 27.18 -23.71
C GLU A 312 2.79 27.39 -22.28
N GLU A 313 2.68 26.29 -21.50
CA GLU A 313 2.56 26.37 -20.04
C GLU A 313 3.87 26.88 -19.44
N ALA A 314 3.84 28.04 -18.77
CA ALA A 314 5.00 28.57 -18.08
C ALA A 314 5.35 27.71 -16.85
N ALA A 315 6.58 27.22 -16.80
CA ALA A 315 7.07 26.40 -15.69
C ALA A 315 7.14 27.22 -14.39
N MET A 316 6.46 26.73 -13.34
CA MET A 316 6.44 27.40 -12.03
C MET A 316 7.66 27.02 -11.20
N GLU A 317 8.42 28.00 -10.72
CA GLU A 317 9.50 27.81 -9.75
C GLU A 317 8.94 27.86 -8.32
N VAL A 318 9.32 26.90 -7.48
CA VAL A 318 8.97 26.83 -6.05
C VAL A 318 10.22 26.68 -5.19
N MET A 319 10.18 27.22 -3.97
CA MET A 319 11.18 26.90 -2.97
C MET A 319 10.89 25.53 -2.35
N ASN A 320 11.91 24.67 -2.32
CA ASN A 320 11.89 23.35 -1.71
C ASN A 320 12.77 23.35 -0.47
N ARG A 321 12.19 23.16 0.73
CA ARG A 321 12.96 22.88 1.94
C ARG A 321 13.37 21.41 1.96
N VAL A 322 14.65 21.12 2.22
CA VAL A 322 15.25 19.77 2.12
C VAL A 322 16.15 19.49 3.32
N VAL A 323 16.03 18.32 3.94
CA VAL A 323 16.96 17.85 4.97
C VAL A 323 18.06 16.98 4.36
N ALA A 324 19.30 17.29 4.72
CA ALA A 324 20.50 16.55 4.36
C ALA A 324 21.38 16.29 5.61
N ILE A 325 22.32 15.35 5.52
CA ILE A 325 23.38 15.19 6.53
C ILE A 325 24.58 16.09 6.18
N ARG A 326 25.19 16.73 7.19
CA ARG A 326 26.40 17.56 7.04
C ARG A 326 27.67 16.74 6.86
N HIS A 327 27.71 15.58 7.51
CA HIS A 327 28.77 14.59 7.46
C HIS A 327 28.17 13.20 7.66
N HIS A 328 28.99 12.16 7.55
CA HIS A 328 28.57 10.82 7.91
C HIS A 328 28.31 10.70 9.42
N ILE A 329 27.34 9.86 9.80
CA ILE A 329 26.90 9.67 11.18
C ILE A 329 27.21 8.24 11.62
N ASP A 330 28.41 8.01 12.16
CA ASP A 330 28.88 6.67 12.54
C ASP A 330 28.49 6.25 13.97
N GLU A 331 28.20 7.24 14.84
CA GLU A 331 27.78 7.08 16.23
C GLU A 331 26.26 7.31 16.40
N PHE A 332 25.81 7.75 17.58
CA PHE A 332 24.41 8.09 17.84
C PHE A 332 24.07 9.45 17.20
N PRO A 333 22.95 9.59 16.45
CA PRO A 333 22.62 10.82 15.73
C PRO A 333 22.26 11.98 16.67
N VAL A 334 22.70 13.18 16.32
CA VAL A 334 22.39 14.45 17.01
C VAL A 334 21.92 15.51 16.00
N GLU A 335 21.20 16.53 16.46
CA GLU A 335 20.59 17.52 15.54
C GLU A 335 21.62 18.29 14.70
N SER A 336 22.83 18.50 15.22
CA SER A 336 23.93 19.15 14.51
C SER A 336 24.45 18.35 13.31
N ASP A 337 24.17 17.04 13.23
CA ASP A 337 24.56 16.21 12.08
C ASP A 337 23.74 16.55 10.82
N PHE A 338 22.61 17.24 10.99
CA PHE A 338 21.66 17.55 9.94
C PHE A 338 21.72 19.03 9.53
N GLU A 339 21.25 19.30 8.31
CA GLU A 339 21.05 20.65 7.80
C GLU A 339 19.74 20.75 7.01
N LEU A 340 18.97 21.80 7.31
CA LEU A 340 17.82 22.20 6.51
C LEU A 340 18.30 23.18 5.44
N LYS A 341 18.11 22.80 4.18
CA LYS A 341 18.40 23.61 3.00
C LYS A 341 17.12 24.19 2.44
N SER A 342 17.29 25.21 1.60
CA SER A 342 16.23 25.74 0.77
C SER A 342 16.79 25.91 -0.64
N GLU A 343 16.24 25.17 -1.59
CA GLU A 343 16.68 25.14 -2.98
C GLU A 343 15.52 25.44 -3.93
N ALA A 344 15.79 26.08 -5.06
CA ALA A 344 14.79 26.33 -6.09
C ALA A 344 14.52 25.05 -6.89
N LEU A 345 13.25 24.71 -7.06
CA LEU A 345 12.78 23.56 -7.82
C LEU A 345 11.77 24.02 -8.87
N ILE A 346 11.95 23.57 -10.11
CA ILE A 346 11.03 23.87 -11.21
C ILE A 346 9.95 22.78 -11.25
N VAL A 347 8.68 23.15 -11.11
CA VAL A 347 7.51 22.27 -11.20
C VAL A 347 7.13 22.05 -12.67
N SER A 348 8.06 21.46 -13.43
CA SER A 348 7.84 21.00 -14.79
C SER A 348 8.78 19.84 -15.11
N VAL A 349 8.41 19.03 -16.09
CA VAL A 349 9.25 17.93 -16.59
C VAL A 349 9.76 18.29 -17.97
N LYS A 350 11.04 18.03 -18.24
CA LYS A 350 11.65 18.30 -19.54
C LYS A 350 11.07 17.36 -20.59
N ALA A 351 10.76 17.88 -21.79
CA ALA A 351 10.28 17.08 -22.89
C ALA A 351 11.24 15.90 -23.20
N GLY A 352 10.69 14.69 -23.32
CA GLY A 352 11.47 13.46 -23.53
C GLY A 352 12.16 12.88 -22.28
N CYS A 353 11.77 13.34 -21.08
CA CYS A 353 12.23 12.78 -19.81
C CYS A 353 11.04 12.25 -19.01
N ASP A 354 11.14 11.03 -18.48
CA ASP A 354 10.07 10.36 -17.72
C ASP A 354 10.06 10.75 -16.22
N ASP A 355 10.73 11.83 -15.84
CA ASP A 355 10.78 12.29 -14.44
C ASP A 355 9.37 12.73 -13.97
N ILE A 356 9.15 12.65 -12.65
CA ILE A 356 7.88 12.97 -12.00
C ILE A 356 8.17 13.93 -10.84
N VAL A 357 7.55 15.10 -10.84
CA VAL A 357 7.62 16.06 -9.74
C VAL A 357 6.47 15.78 -8.77
N VAL A 358 6.82 15.48 -7.52
CA VAL A 358 5.88 15.11 -6.46
C VAL A 358 5.94 16.12 -5.33
N LYS A 359 4.79 16.64 -4.88
CA LYS A 359 4.65 17.35 -3.60
C LYS A 359 4.56 16.30 -2.50
N ASN A 360 5.53 16.27 -1.60
CA ASN A 360 5.55 15.29 -0.53
C ASN A 360 4.55 15.71 0.55
N LEU A 361 3.61 14.82 0.89
CA LEU A 361 2.60 15.05 1.93
C LEU A 361 3.08 14.49 3.27
N TYR A 362 3.61 13.26 3.25
CA TYR A 362 4.10 12.54 4.42
C TYR A 362 5.37 11.76 4.08
N VAL A 363 6.33 11.73 5.00
CA VAL A 363 7.49 10.81 4.93
C VAL A 363 7.58 9.93 6.15
N SER A 364 8.00 8.69 5.90
CA SER A 364 8.36 7.72 6.89
C SER A 364 9.71 8.06 7.53
N ILE A 365 9.81 7.83 8.84
CA ILE A 365 11.06 7.89 9.58
C ILE A 365 11.32 6.47 10.11
N ASP A 366 12.39 5.82 9.63
CA ASP A 366 12.66 4.40 9.87
C ASP A 366 14.10 4.14 10.38
N PRO A 367 14.28 3.20 11.33
CA PRO A 367 15.59 2.92 11.92
C PRO A 367 16.70 2.53 10.93
N TYR A 368 16.37 1.92 9.78
CA TYR A 368 17.39 1.48 8.82
C TYR A 368 18.17 2.65 8.19
N GLN A 369 17.60 3.86 8.18
CA GLN A 369 18.17 5.02 7.49
C GLN A 369 19.52 5.45 8.10
N ILE A 370 19.77 5.22 9.40
CA ILE A 370 21.07 5.53 10.03
C ILE A 370 22.23 4.77 9.36
N ASN A 371 21.99 3.50 8.99
CA ASN A 371 23.01 2.68 8.33
C ASN A 371 23.38 3.19 6.93
N ARG A 372 22.53 4.01 6.32
CA ARG A 372 22.81 4.71 5.06
C ARG A 372 23.64 5.98 5.28
N MET A 373 23.42 6.66 6.40
CA MET A 373 24.14 7.89 6.80
C MET A 373 25.56 7.61 7.30
N LYS A 374 25.86 6.40 7.75
CA LYS A 374 27.22 5.94 8.13
C LYS A 374 28.24 6.06 6.99
N SER A 375 29.49 6.31 7.34
CA SER A 375 30.63 6.25 6.40
C SER A 375 30.89 4.82 5.94
N HIS A 376 30.57 3.84 6.80
CA HIS A 376 30.58 2.43 6.46
C HIS A 376 29.49 1.65 7.20
N SER A 377 28.69 0.89 6.46
CA SER A 377 27.84 -0.18 7.02
C SER A 377 27.80 -1.38 6.07
N SER A 378 27.74 -2.59 6.64
CA SER A 378 27.62 -3.84 5.87
C SER A 378 26.35 -3.87 5.03
N SER A 379 25.29 -3.18 5.46
CA SER A 379 24.03 -3.08 4.72
C SER A 379 24.18 -2.35 3.38
N GLN A 380 25.15 -1.41 3.24
CA GLN A 380 25.23 -0.48 2.11
C GLN A 380 25.49 -1.13 0.74
N LYS A 381 25.79 -2.44 0.72
CA LYS A 381 26.03 -3.25 -0.49
C LYS A 381 24.96 -4.31 -0.72
N THR A 382 23.91 -4.37 0.12
CA THR A 382 22.91 -5.46 0.10
C THR A 382 21.76 -5.20 -0.87
N SER A 383 21.34 -3.95 -1.04
CA SER A 383 20.24 -3.55 -1.93
C SER A 383 20.36 -2.08 -2.31
N SER A 384 19.64 -1.66 -3.36
CA SER A 384 19.50 -0.25 -3.75
C SER A 384 18.99 0.63 -2.60
N PHE A 385 18.02 0.14 -1.83
CA PHE A 385 17.40 0.84 -0.68
C PHE A 385 18.37 1.07 0.49
N ALA A 386 19.45 0.30 0.57
CA ALA A 386 20.45 0.43 1.62
C ALA A 386 21.65 1.32 1.21
N THR A 387 21.68 1.83 -0.03
CA THR A 387 22.80 2.63 -0.56
C THR A 387 23.16 3.80 0.36
N SER A 388 24.46 4.00 0.59
CA SER A 388 24.98 5.09 1.40
C SER A 388 24.53 6.45 0.88
N ILE A 389 24.06 7.31 1.79
CA ILE A 389 23.71 8.70 1.55
C ILE A 389 24.99 9.51 1.76
N LYS A 390 25.37 10.32 0.76
CA LYS A 390 26.54 11.20 0.89
C LYS A 390 26.14 12.50 1.60
N PRO A 391 27.07 13.13 2.31
CA PRO A 391 26.86 14.48 2.85
C PRO A 391 26.36 15.46 1.79
N ALA A 392 25.57 16.43 2.26
CA ALA A 392 24.90 17.45 1.48
C ALA A 392 23.83 16.97 0.47
N GLN A 393 23.64 15.66 0.23
CA GLN A 393 22.59 15.13 -0.65
C GLN A 393 21.23 14.99 0.06
N PRO A 394 20.10 15.06 -0.68
CA PRO A 394 18.78 14.73 -0.13
C PRO A 394 18.74 13.30 0.41
N ILE A 395 18.07 13.13 1.55
CA ILE A 395 17.81 11.82 2.16
C ILE A 395 16.50 11.27 1.57
N ASP A 396 16.51 10.10 0.94
CA ASP A 396 15.29 9.41 0.50
C ASP A 396 14.71 8.47 1.58
N ALA A 397 13.38 8.40 1.60
CA ALA A 397 12.57 7.63 2.53
C ALA A 397 11.29 7.16 1.83
N TYR A 398 10.60 6.16 2.39
CA TYR A 398 9.27 5.82 1.89
C TYR A 398 8.27 6.92 2.29
N GLY A 399 7.43 7.39 1.37
CA GLY A 399 6.56 8.54 1.60
C GLY A 399 5.31 8.52 0.72
N VAL A 400 4.35 9.39 1.06
CA VAL A 400 3.16 9.70 0.26
C VAL A 400 3.27 11.12 -0.28
N GLY A 401 2.89 11.31 -1.54
CA GLY A 401 2.84 12.61 -2.18
C GLY A 401 1.73 12.75 -3.21
N GLU A 402 1.62 13.94 -3.78
CA GLU A 402 0.74 14.28 -4.90
C GLU A 402 1.59 14.66 -6.12
N VAL A 403 1.28 14.09 -7.29
CA VAL A 403 1.99 14.40 -8.54
C VAL A 403 1.63 15.82 -9.00
N LEU A 404 2.63 16.69 -9.18
CA LEU A 404 2.44 18.05 -9.71
C LEU A 404 2.70 18.15 -11.21
N ALA A 405 3.69 17.39 -11.71
CA ALA A 405 4.04 17.28 -13.12
C ALA A 405 4.63 15.88 -13.38
N SER A 406 4.39 15.33 -14.57
CA SER A 406 4.90 14.01 -14.96
C SER A 406 5.23 14.00 -16.45
N GLY A 407 6.38 13.46 -16.80
CA GLY A 407 6.67 13.03 -18.17
C GLY A 407 6.32 11.57 -18.44
N ASN A 408 6.03 10.79 -17.39
CA ASN A 408 5.61 9.40 -17.48
C ASN A 408 4.08 9.32 -17.65
N ALA A 409 3.62 8.63 -18.70
CA ALA A 409 2.20 8.45 -19.02
C ALA A 409 1.41 7.68 -17.94
N ASP A 410 2.07 6.87 -17.10
CA ASP A 410 1.45 6.13 -15.99
C ASP A 410 1.06 7.02 -14.80
N PHE A 411 1.42 8.31 -14.80
CA PHE A 411 1.14 9.26 -13.73
C PHE A 411 0.70 10.62 -14.27
N LYS A 412 -0.39 11.16 -13.75
CA LYS A 412 -0.96 12.47 -14.12
C LYS A 412 -0.95 13.41 -12.90
N LYS A 413 -1.00 14.71 -13.18
CA LYS A 413 -1.14 15.75 -12.15
C LYS A 413 -2.37 15.50 -11.27
N GLY A 414 -2.20 15.58 -9.96
CA GLY A 414 -3.22 15.29 -8.95
C GLY A 414 -3.28 13.83 -8.49
N ASP A 415 -2.52 12.91 -9.09
CA ASP A 415 -2.44 11.53 -8.58
C ASP A 415 -1.78 11.48 -7.21
N LEU A 416 -2.42 10.77 -6.27
CA LEU A 416 -1.80 10.39 -5.00
C LEU A 416 -0.89 9.19 -5.22
N VAL A 417 0.35 9.28 -4.73
CA VAL A 417 1.40 8.29 -4.95
C VAL A 417 2.10 7.93 -3.64
N ALA A 418 2.48 6.66 -3.50
CA ALA A 418 3.40 6.20 -2.46
C ALA A 418 4.66 5.62 -3.10
N GLY A 419 5.84 5.94 -2.57
CA GLY A 419 7.12 5.54 -3.15
C GLY A 419 8.32 6.02 -2.35
N LEU A 420 9.51 5.92 -2.94
CA LEU A 420 10.68 6.63 -2.41
C LEU A 420 10.57 8.12 -2.77
N LEU A 421 10.46 8.95 -1.74
CA LEU A 421 10.43 10.41 -1.79
C LEU A 421 11.58 10.97 -0.95
N HIS A 422 11.92 12.24 -1.10
CA HIS A 422 12.93 12.89 -0.26
C HIS A 422 12.35 13.38 1.07
N TRP A 423 13.21 13.50 2.09
CA TRP A 423 13.01 14.33 3.27
C TRP A 423 13.02 15.82 2.88
N ALA A 424 11.98 16.23 2.16
CA ALA A 424 11.83 17.51 1.50
C ALA A 424 10.35 17.84 1.29
N GLU A 425 10.01 19.07 0.94
CA GLU A 425 8.63 19.43 0.54
C GLU A 425 8.27 18.89 -0.84
N TYR A 426 9.25 18.75 -1.72
CA TYR A 426 9.09 18.25 -3.09
C TYR A 426 10.18 17.24 -3.45
N SER A 427 9.82 16.24 -4.25
CA SER A 427 10.73 15.25 -4.84
C SER A 427 10.71 15.33 -6.36
N ILE A 428 11.87 15.19 -6.99
CA ILE A 428 11.96 14.79 -8.40
C ILE A 428 12.26 13.30 -8.40
N VAL A 429 11.29 12.52 -8.87
CA VAL A 429 11.31 11.06 -8.86
C VAL A 429 11.53 10.57 -10.28
N LYS A 430 12.59 9.78 -10.52
CA LYS A 430 12.86 9.22 -11.85
C LYS A 430 12.05 7.95 -12.06
N ALA A 431 11.35 7.84 -13.19
CA ALA A 431 10.45 6.71 -13.46
C ALA A 431 11.13 5.34 -13.32
N GLN A 432 12.37 5.20 -13.79
CA GLN A 432 13.07 3.91 -13.83
C GLN A 432 13.66 3.47 -12.49
N THR A 433 13.66 4.32 -11.46
CA THR A 433 14.37 4.04 -10.19
C THR A 433 13.48 4.05 -8.95
N SER A 434 12.17 4.24 -9.10
CA SER A 434 11.27 4.43 -7.96
C SER A 434 10.26 3.29 -7.82
N LEU A 435 10.04 2.86 -6.57
CA LEU A 435 8.85 2.07 -6.20
C LEU A 435 7.60 2.96 -6.11
N LEU A 436 7.49 3.95 -7.00
CA LEU A 436 6.36 4.86 -7.03
C LEU A 436 5.15 4.11 -7.59
N ARG A 437 4.06 4.11 -6.85
CA ARG A 437 2.78 3.56 -7.26
C ARG A 437 1.69 4.59 -6.98
N GLN A 438 0.69 4.67 -7.84
CA GLN A 438 -0.55 5.34 -7.48
C GLN A 438 -1.16 4.63 -6.26
N ILE A 439 -1.77 5.39 -5.36
CA ILE A 439 -2.53 4.87 -4.24
C ILE A 439 -3.96 5.39 -4.30
N ASP A 440 -4.92 4.46 -4.26
CA ASP A 440 -6.26 4.78 -3.76
C ASP A 440 -6.19 4.72 -2.23
N SER A 441 -6.62 5.77 -1.56
CA SER A 441 -6.76 5.82 -0.10
C SER A 441 -7.66 4.71 0.45
N MET A 442 -8.60 4.18 -0.35
CA MET A 442 -9.59 3.18 0.06
C MET A 442 -10.41 3.59 1.30
N GLY A 443 -10.54 4.90 1.59
CA GLY A 443 -11.18 5.42 2.80
C GLY A 443 -10.34 5.28 4.08
N LEU A 444 -9.06 4.87 3.96
CA LEU A 444 -8.09 4.80 5.06
C LEU A 444 -7.17 6.03 5.05
N PRO A 445 -6.60 6.41 6.21
CA PRO A 445 -5.54 7.43 6.28
C PRO A 445 -4.40 7.15 5.31
N LEU A 446 -3.95 8.17 4.57
CA LEU A 446 -2.83 8.04 3.62
C LEU A 446 -1.56 7.51 4.28
N THR A 447 -1.35 7.86 5.55
CA THR A 447 -0.26 7.40 6.41
C THR A 447 -0.19 5.87 6.54
N ASN A 448 -1.33 5.17 6.50
CA ASN A 448 -1.35 3.70 6.49
C ASN A 448 -0.54 3.12 5.31
N HIS A 449 -0.51 3.77 4.14
CA HIS A 449 0.23 3.28 2.97
C HIS A 449 1.75 3.29 3.16
N ILE A 450 2.27 4.06 4.12
CA ILE A 450 3.70 4.12 4.48
C ILE A 450 4.01 3.48 5.85
N GLY A 451 2.97 3.15 6.62
CA GLY A 451 3.01 2.35 7.84
C GLY A 451 2.47 0.93 7.63
N ILE A 452 1.26 0.70 8.14
CA ILE A 452 0.65 -0.64 8.34
C ILE A 452 0.25 -1.37 7.04
N LEU A 453 0.01 -0.65 5.94
CA LEU A 453 -0.18 -1.18 4.57
C LEU A 453 1.08 -0.96 3.69
N GLY A 454 2.12 -0.34 4.26
CA GLY A 454 3.41 -0.14 3.62
C GLY A 454 4.41 -1.25 3.92
N PHE A 455 5.69 -0.96 3.73
CA PHE A 455 6.77 -1.91 4.00
C PHE A 455 6.81 -2.38 5.45
N SER A 456 6.54 -1.52 6.44
CA SER A 456 6.51 -1.95 7.85
C SER A 456 5.46 -3.04 8.09
N GLY A 457 4.30 -2.94 7.45
CA GLY A 457 3.26 -3.95 7.52
C GLY A 457 3.66 -5.28 6.87
N LEU A 458 4.24 -5.20 5.66
CA LEU A 458 4.75 -6.36 4.93
C LEU A 458 5.85 -7.08 5.74
N THR A 459 6.73 -6.34 6.42
CA THR A 459 7.76 -6.91 7.30
C THR A 459 7.15 -7.75 8.43
N ALA A 460 6.10 -7.25 9.09
CA ALA A 460 5.41 -7.99 10.15
C ALA A 460 4.73 -9.27 9.63
N TYR A 461 4.02 -9.16 8.50
CA TYR A 461 3.34 -10.28 7.85
C TYR A 461 4.34 -11.38 7.43
N ALA A 462 5.36 -11.01 6.66
CA ALA A 462 6.36 -11.95 6.13
C ALA A 462 7.19 -12.59 7.26
N GLY A 463 7.61 -11.80 8.25
CA GLY A 463 8.37 -12.30 9.39
C GLY A 463 7.62 -13.39 10.18
N LEU A 464 6.30 -13.26 10.35
CA LEU A 464 5.48 -14.25 11.04
C LEU A 464 5.12 -15.45 10.17
N PHE A 465 4.51 -15.22 9.01
CA PHE A 465 3.88 -16.28 8.23
C PHE A 465 4.85 -16.99 7.28
N GLU A 466 5.84 -16.29 6.73
CA GLU A 466 6.78 -16.85 5.76
C GLU A 466 8.11 -17.29 6.40
N VAL A 467 8.67 -16.46 7.30
CA VAL A 467 10.00 -16.68 7.90
C VAL A 467 9.92 -17.58 9.14
N ALA A 468 9.11 -17.19 10.13
CA ALA A 468 8.88 -17.99 11.33
C ALA A 468 7.91 -19.15 11.10
N LYS A 469 6.94 -19.00 10.19
CA LYS A 469 5.86 -19.96 9.94
C LYS A 469 5.12 -20.32 11.22
N VAL A 470 4.68 -19.27 11.91
CA VAL A 470 3.91 -19.35 13.16
C VAL A 470 2.66 -20.20 12.99
N LYS A 471 2.23 -20.88 14.06
CA LYS A 471 1.02 -21.71 14.08
C LYS A 471 0.12 -21.33 15.24
N GLU A 472 -1.17 -21.60 15.09
CA GLU A 472 -2.15 -21.54 16.17
C GLU A 472 -1.68 -22.32 17.42
N GLY A 473 -1.86 -21.74 18.60
CA GLY A 473 -1.44 -22.30 19.88
C GLY A 473 0.06 -22.14 20.23
N GLU A 474 0.88 -21.58 19.34
CA GLU A 474 2.30 -21.32 19.65
C GLU A 474 2.50 -20.07 20.54
N THR A 475 3.63 -20.04 21.24
CA THR A 475 4.06 -18.93 22.10
C THR A 475 4.99 -17.97 21.35
N VAL A 476 4.60 -16.71 21.23
CA VAL A 476 5.27 -15.68 20.43
C VAL A 476 5.82 -14.57 21.32
N PHE A 477 7.11 -14.31 21.25
CA PHE A 477 7.74 -13.13 21.84
C PHE A 477 8.00 -12.06 20.76
N VAL A 478 7.72 -10.79 21.06
CA VAL A 478 7.99 -9.66 20.17
C VAL A 478 8.82 -8.59 20.89
N SER A 479 10.00 -8.26 20.36
CA SER A 479 10.81 -7.13 20.86
C SER A 479 10.44 -5.83 20.15
N ALA A 480 10.62 -4.69 20.85
CA ALA A 480 10.11 -3.37 20.42
C ALA A 480 8.62 -3.40 20.02
N ALA A 481 7.81 -4.12 20.81
CA ALA A 481 6.44 -4.50 20.46
C ALA A 481 5.48 -3.31 20.26
N SER A 482 5.75 -2.16 20.89
CA SER A 482 4.95 -0.94 20.71
C SER A 482 5.36 -0.10 19.48
N GLY A 483 6.33 -0.55 18.68
CA GLY A 483 6.78 0.12 17.46
C GLY A 483 6.02 -0.33 16.21
N SER A 484 6.26 0.35 15.08
CA SER A 484 5.61 0.09 13.78
C SER A 484 5.44 -1.40 13.42
N VAL A 485 6.54 -2.16 13.33
CA VAL A 485 6.51 -3.58 12.92
C VAL A 485 6.00 -4.48 14.05
N GLY A 486 6.50 -4.27 15.28
CA GLY A 486 6.17 -5.11 16.43
C GLY A 486 4.69 -5.08 16.82
N SER A 487 4.04 -3.92 16.68
CA SER A 487 2.62 -3.74 17.04
C SER A 487 1.69 -4.47 16.09
N LEU A 488 1.98 -4.47 14.79
CA LEU A 488 1.24 -5.29 13.83
C LEU A 488 1.57 -6.78 14.00
N ALA A 489 2.84 -7.13 14.22
CA ALA A 489 3.25 -8.53 14.40
C ALA A 489 2.52 -9.18 15.59
N GLY A 490 2.48 -8.52 16.75
CA GLY A 490 1.75 -9.05 17.90
C GLY A 490 0.25 -9.22 17.64
N GLN A 491 -0.40 -8.23 17.01
CA GLN A 491 -1.82 -8.31 16.66
C GLN A 491 -2.11 -9.43 15.65
N LEU A 492 -1.27 -9.62 14.63
CA LEU A 492 -1.39 -10.73 13.68
C LEU A 492 -1.22 -12.10 14.37
N ALA A 493 -0.26 -12.22 15.28
CA ALA A 493 -0.08 -13.45 16.06
C ALA A 493 -1.27 -13.73 17.00
N LYS A 494 -1.83 -12.70 17.66
CA LYS A 494 -3.07 -12.82 18.46
C LYS A 494 -4.25 -13.28 17.61
N LEU A 495 -4.45 -12.68 16.43
CA LEU A 495 -5.49 -13.08 15.48
C LEU A 495 -5.27 -14.47 14.87
N HIS A 496 -4.03 -14.98 14.90
CA HIS A 496 -3.68 -16.35 14.54
C HIS A 496 -3.77 -17.34 15.71
N GLY A 497 -4.36 -16.95 16.84
CA GLY A 497 -4.58 -17.84 17.99
C GLY A 497 -3.32 -18.18 18.79
N CYS A 498 -2.31 -17.30 18.79
CA CYS A 498 -1.10 -17.45 19.59
C CYS A 498 -1.25 -16.83 21.00
N TYR A 499 -0.41 -17.32 21.93
CA TYR A 499 -0.08 -16.59 23.16
C TYR A 499 1.08 -15.63 22.85
N VAL A 500 0.92 -14.34 23.11
CA VAL A 500 1.83 -13.29 22.63
C VAL A 500 2.27 -12.40 23.80
N VAL A 501 3.60 -12.27 23.96
CA VAL A 501 4.22 -11.37 24.94
C VAL A 501 5.06 -10.31 24.24
N GLY A 502 4.94 -9.06 24.69
CA GLY A 502 5.67 -7.92 24.13
C GLY A 502 6.66 -7.31 25.11
N SER A 503 7.83 -6.86 24.61
CA SER A 503 8.71 -5.97 25.39
C SER A 503 8.69 -4.55 24.82
N ALA A 504 8.64 -3.55 25.71
CA ALA A 504 8.68 -2.12 25.37
C ALA A 504 9.52 -1.32 26.38
N GLY A 505 9.78 -0.04 26.07
CA GLY A 505 10.73 0.80 26.82
C GLY A 505 10.12 1.80 27.81
N SER A 506 8.82 1.69 28.11
CA SER A 506 8.10 2.47 29.14
C SER A 506 6.84 1.73 29.59
N ASP A 507 6.33 2.06 30.78
CA ASP A 507 5.15 1.38 31.36
C ASP A 507 3.85 1.76 30.62
N GLU A 508 3.78 3.00 30.09
CA GLU A 508 2.74 3.44 29.16
C GLU A 508 2.66 2.53 27.92
N LYS A 509 3.82 2.18 27.33
CA LYS A 509 3.90 1.28 26.18
C LYS A 509 3.52 -0.15 26.55
N VAL A 510 3.77 -0.59 27.78
CA VAL A 510 3.33 -1.88 28.32
C VAL A 510 1.81 -1.92 28.48
N ALA A 511 1.21 -0.87 29.07
CA ALA A 511 -0.24 -0.76 29.20
C ALA A 511 -0.92 -0.77 27.81
N LEU A 512 -0.43 0.02 26.87
CA LEU A 512 -0.91 0.05 25.48
C LEU A 512 -0.92 -1.33 24.80
N LEU A 513 0.13 -2.13 25.01
CA LEU A 513 0.24 -3.47 24.44
C LEU A 513 -0.86 -4.41 24.95
N LYS A 514 -1.11 -4.41 26.26
CA LYS A 514 -2.11 -5.29 26.89
C LYS A 514 -3.54 -4.78 26.66
N GLU A 515 -3.78 -3.51 26.93
CA GLU A 515 -5.11 -2.91 26.98
C GLU A 515 -5.68 -2.58 25.60
N LYS A 516 -4.85 -2.09 24.67
CA LYS A 516 -5.29 -1.67 23.33
C LYS A 516 -4.98 -2.69 22.24
N LEU A 517 -3.80 -3.31 22.27
CA LEU A 517 -3.36 -4.23 21.19
C LEU A 517 -3.63 -5.72 21.50
N GLY A 518 -4.17 -6.04 22.68
CA GLY A 518 -4.59 -7.40 23.04
C GLY A 518 -3.46 -8.42 23.22
N PHE A 519 -2.23 -7.97 23.50
CA PHE A 519 -1.16 -8.87 23.95
C PHE A 519 -1.56 -9.50 25.29
N ASP A 520 -1.26 -10.79 25.48
CA ASP A 520 -1.59 -11.48 26.73
C ASP A 520 -0.77 -10.90 27.89
N GLU A 521 0.53 -10.69 27.66
CA GLU A 521 1.44 -10.07 28.62
C GLU A 521 2.40 -9.09 27.95
N ALA A 522 2.93 -8.15 28.73
CA ALA A 522 3.99 -7.26 28.27
C ALA A 522 4.83 -6.74 29.45
N PHE A 523 6.09 -6.37 29.17
CA PHE A 523 7.01 -5.88 30.20
C PHE A 523 7.93 -4.74 29.73
N ASN A 524 8.35 -3.91 30.69
CA ASN A 524 9.27 -2.80 30.45
C ASN A 524 10.71 -3.28 30.62
N TYR A 525 11.41 -3.54 29.51
CA TYR A 525 12.76 -4.13 29.53
C TYR A 525 13.78 -3.24 30.27
N LYS A 526 13.53 -1.94 30.42
CA LYS A 526 14.42 -1.00 31.14
C LYS A 526 14.36 -1.14 32.66
N GLN A 527 13.35 -1.80 33.21
CA GLN A 527 13.19 -2.03 34.65
C GLN A 527 13.69 -3.42 35.10
N GLU A 528 13.93 -4.32 34.15
CA GLU A 528 14.33 -5.70 34.41
C GLU A 528 15.84 -5.84 34.60
N LYS A 529 16.25 -6.60 35.61
CA LYS A 529 17.68 -6.80 35.94
C LYS A 529 18.33 -7.97 35.21
N ASP A 530 17.54 -8.95 34.80
CA ASP A 530 17.96 -10.08 33.98
C ASP A 530 16.83 -10.43 33.02
N LEU A 531 17.08 -10.23 31.72
CA LEU A 531 16.13 -10.54 30.66
C LEU A 531 15.88 -12.05 30.52
N THR A 532 16.83 -12.91 30.92
CA THR A 532 16.69 -14.37 30.84
C THR A 532 15.63 -14.85 31.81
N SER A 533 15.79 -14.57 33.11
CA SER A 533 14.79 -14.86 34.14
C SER A 533 13.46 -14.14 33.87
N THR A 534 13.49 -12.95 33.27
CA THR A 534 12.26 -12.22 32.90
C THR A 534 11.44 -13.00 31.89
N LEU A 535 12.06 -13.49 30.82
CA LEU A 535 11.36 -14.28 29.81
C LEU A 535 10.88 -15.63 30.37
N GLU A 536 11.63 -16.27 31.27
CA GLU A 536 11.18 -17.50 31.96
C GLU A 536 9.86 -17.27 32.74
N ARG A 537 9.67 -16.09 33.36
CA ARG A 537 8.41 -15.77 34.08
C ARG A 537 7.19 -15.66 33.14
N TYR A 538 7.37 -15.11 31.95
CA TYR A 538 6.29 -14.92 30.97
C TYR A 538 6.10 -16.14 30.05
N PHE A 539 7.13 -17.00 29.94
CA PHE A 539 7.13 -18.20 29.11
C PHE A 539 7.63 -19.41 29.92
N PRO A 540 6.87 -19.90 30.91
CA PRO A 540 7.29 -21.03 31.76
C PRO A 540 7.57 -22.32 30.96
N ASP A 541 6.87 -22.52 29.84
CA ASP A 541 7.09 -23.64 28.91
C ASP A 541 8.09 -23.29 27.77
N GLY A 542 8.63 -22.07 27.74
CA GLY A 542 9.52 -21.54 26.71
C GLY A 542 8.81 -20.92 25.49
N ILE A 543 9.61 -20.29 24.62
CA ILE A 543 9.16 -19.51 23.44
C ILE A 543 9.20 -20.37 22.17
N ASP A 544 8.15 -20.36 21.35
CA ASP A 544 8.11 -21.02 20.04
C ASP A 544 8.67 -20.15 18.91
N VAL A 545 8.27 -18.87 18.90
CA VAL A 545 8.66 -17.88 17.89
C VAL A 545 9.12 -16.60 18.57
N TYR A 546 10.29 -16.08 18.19
CA TYR A 546 10.74 -14.75 18.55
C TYR A 546 10.77 -13.86 17.30
N PHE A 547 10.01 -12.77 17.30
CA PHE A 547 10.09 -11.72 16.30
C PHE A 547 11.06 -10.64 16.82
N ASP A 548 12.27 -10.61 16.27
CA ASP A 548 13.35 -9.76 16.78
C ASP A 548 13.49 -8.46 15.98
N ASN A 549 13.27 -7.34 16.67
CA ASN A 549 13.50 -5.98 16.18
C ASN A 549 14.73 -5.30 16.85
N VAL A 550 15.36 -5.94 17.84
CA VAL A 550 16.28 -5.30 18.80
C VAL A 550 17.70 -5.86 18.77
N GLY A 551 17.86 -7.19 18.65
CA GLY A 551 19.16 -7.86 18.78
C GLY A 551 19.73 -7.79 20.21
N GLY A 552 21.06 -7.75 20.31
CA GLY A 552 21.77 -7.58 21.58
C GLY A 552 21.39 -8.59 22.68
N GLU A 553 21.35 -8.11 23.93
CA GLU A 553 21.05 -8.93 25.12
C GLU A 553 19.65 -9.57 25.09
N MET A 554 18.68 -8.92 24.41
CA MET A 554 17.33 -9.47 24.28
C MET A 554 17.32 -10.72 23.39
N LEU A 555 18.13 -10.75 22.32
CA LEU A 555 18.30 -11.94 21.50
C LEU A 555 18.99 -13.07 22.27
N GLU A 556 19.99 -12.76 23.09
CA GLU A 556 20.65 -13.75 23.96
C GLU A 556 19.67 -14.40 24.95
N ALA A 557 18.87 -13.57 25.63
CA ALA A 557 17.84 -14.01 26.58
C ALA A 557 16.73 -14.81 25.89
N ALA A 558 16.27 -14.38 24.71
CA ALA A 558 15.26 -15.08 23.92
C ALA A 558 15.77 -16.46 23.46
N VAL A 559 17.01 -16.57 22.96
CA VAL A 559 17.61 -17.86 22.59
C VAL A 559 17.71 -18.82 23.78
N ALA A 560 18.09 -18.32 24.96
CA ALA A 560 18.11 -19.10 26.19
C ALA A 560 16.70 -19.63 26.56
N ASN A 561 15.63 -18.90 26.20
CA ASN A 561 14.23 -19.24 26.48
C ASN A 561 13.47 -19.95 25.34
N LEU A 562 14.03 -20.03 24.13
CA LEU A 562 13.38 -20.75 23.02
C LEU A 562 13.21 -22.25 23.32
N LYS A 563 12.10 -22.82 22.86
CA LYS A 563 11.81 -24.26 22.83
C LYS A 563 12.71 -24.99 21.83
N ALA A 564 12.67 -26.32 21.87
CA ALA A 564 13.20 -27.14 20.78
C ALA A 564 12.45 -26.82 19.48
N PHE A 565 13.17 -26.65 18.37
CA PHE A 565 12.68 -26.17 17.08
C PHE A 565 12.10 -24.74 17.11
N GLY A 566 12.44 -23.94 18.13
CA GLY A 566 12.12 -22.52 18.20
C GLY A 566 12.67 -21.74 17.01
N ARG A 567 11.99 -20.65 16.62
CA ARG A 567 12.33 -19.85 15.44
C ARG A 567 12.53 -18.38 15.80
N VAL A 568 13.54 -17.75 15.22
CA VAL A 568 13.77 -16.30 15.28
C VAL A 568 13.60 -15.72 13.88
N ALA A 569 12.62 -14.84 13.72
CA ALA A 569 12.51 -13.96 12.57
C ALA A 569 13.28 -12.67 12.90
N LEU A 570 14.51 -12.57 12.39
CA LEU A 570 15.42 -11.45 12.67
C LEU A 570 15.10 -10.28 11.72
N CYS A 571 14.13 -9.46 12.11
CA CYS A 571 13.64 -8.30 11.35
C CYS A 571 14.60 -7.10 11.45
N GLY A 572 15.16 -6.87 12.64
CA GLY A 572 16.06 -5.73 12.89
C GLY A 572 16.88 -5.91 14.14
N VAL A 573 17.94 -5.11 14.27
CA VAL A 573 18.83 -5.12 15.43
C VAL A 573 19.09 -3.68 15.90
N ILE A 574 18.01 -2.94 16.22
CA ILE A 574 18.12 -1.48 16.45
C ILE A 574 19.11 -1.11 17.56
N SER A 575 19.30 -1.97 18.57
CA SER A 575 20.29 -1.74 19.63
C SER A 575 21.74 -1.73 19.12
N GLU A 576 22.01 -2.44 18.01
CA GLU A 576 23.34 -2.56 17.39
C GLU A 576 23.58 -1.48 16.32
N TYR A 577 22.57 -0.69 15.95
CA TYR A 577 22.72 0.36 14.93
C TYR A 577 23.55 1.56 15.42
N THR A 578 23.48 1.90 16.71
CA THR A 578 24.24 2.99 17.34
C THR A 578 25.18 2.52 18.45
N SER A 579 25.38 1.20 18.59
CA SER A 579 26.21 0.58 19.63
C SER A 579 27.33 -0.26 19.02
N SER A 580 28.41 -0.44 19.77
CA SER A 580 29.48 -1.40 19.45
C SER A 580 29.21 -2.81 19.99
N LYS A 581 28.26 -2.96 20.93
CA LYS A 581 27.90 -4.26 21.52
C LYS A 581 26.98 -5.03 20.55
N LYS A 582 27.38 -6.28 20.27
CA LYS A 582 26.65 -7.22 19.39
C LYS A 582 26.17 -8.41 20.21
N ALA A 583 25.07 -9.04 19.80
CA ALA A 583 24.60 -10.28 20.41
C ALA A 583 25.63 -11.42 20.29
N ALA A 584 25.81 -12.17 21.38
CA ALA A 584 26.64 -13.36 21.47
C ALA A 584 25.86 -14.56 22.05
N PRO A 585 24.79 -15.03 21.38
CA PRO A 585 23.95 -16.12 21.89
C PRO A 585 24.74 -17.41 22.09
N LYS A 586 24.34 -18.20 23.10
CA LYS A 586 24.95 -19.50 23.40
C LYS A 586 24.71 -20.47 22.24
N MET A 587 25.72 -20.66 21.39
CA MET A 587 25.62 -21.52 20.20
C MET A 587 25.25 -22.98 20.50
N LEU A 588 25.53 -23.47 21.71
CA LEU A 588 25.07 -24.79 22.17
C LEU A 588 23.54 -24.86 22.26
N ASP A 589 22.86 -23.79 22.66
CA ASP A 589 21.39 -23.74 22.68
C ASP A 589 20.84 -23.82 21.25
N LEU A 590 21.43 -23.07 20.29
CA LEU A 590 21.01 -23.16 18.88
C LEU A 590 21.14 -24.59 18.35
N VAL A 591 22.29 -25.25 18.59
CA VAL A 591 22.55 -26.62 18.13
C VAL A 591 21.63 -27.63 18.82
N TYR A 592 21.60 -27.67 20.16
CA TYR A 592 20.87 -28.70 20.89
C TYR A 592 19.36 -28.49 20.89
N LYS A 593 18.87 -27.25 20.83
CA LYS A 593 17.45 -26.97 20.64
C LYS A 593 17.05 -26.98 19.16
N ARG A 594 17.98 -27.05 18.20
CA ARG A 594 17.71 -27.00 16.76
C ARG A 594 16.93 -25.73 16.35
N ILE A 595 17.36 -24.59 16.90
CA ILE A 595 16.72 -23.29 16.65
C ILE A 595 17.04 -22.81 15.23
N LYS A 596 16.03 -22.29 14.53
CA LYS A 596 16.22 -21.55 13.27
C LYS A 596 16.34 -20.06 13.57
N VAL A 597 17.44 -19.43 13.19
CA VAL A 597 17.59 -17.96 13.19
C VAL A 597 17.71 -17.51 11.74
N GLU A 598 16.77 -16.68 11.26
CA GLU A 598 16.72 -16.25 9.87
C GLU A 598 16.45 -14.75 9.78
N GLY A 599 17.40 -14.03 9.16
CA GLY A 599 17.23 -12.63 8.78
C GLY A 599 16.54 -12.52 7.42
N PHE A 600 15.75 -11.46 7.25
CA PHE A 600 14.91 -11.27 6.06
C PHE A 600 14.75 -9.79 5.71
N LEU A 601 14.43 -9.49 4.45
CA LEU A 601 14.12 -8.13 3.98
C LEU A 601 12.74 -8.13 3.32
N ALA A 602 11.88 -7.18 3.66
CA ALA A 602 10.51 -7.12 3.14
C ALA A 602 10.43 -6.99 1.60
N GLY A 603 11.46 -6.43 0.96
CA GLY A 603 11.57 -6.38 -0.50
C GLY A 603 11.60 -7.76 -1.18
N ASP A 604 12.03 -8.80 -0.48
CA ASP A 604 12.08 -10.18 -1.00
C ASP A 604 10.68 -10.85 -0.97
N PHE A 605 9.70 -10.26 -0.26
CA PHE A 605 8.36 -10.81 -0.04
C PHE A 605 7.25 -10.07 -0.81
N LEU A 606 7.62 -9.32 -1.86
CA LEU A 606 6.63 -8.64 -2.72
C LEU A 606 5.67 -9.62 -3.42
N ASN A 607 6.02 -10.91 -3.52
CA ASN A 607 5.16 -11.97 -4.04
C ASN A 607 3.94 -12.28 -3.16
N VAL A 608 3.97 -11.97 -1.87
CA VAL A 608 2.80 -12.13 -0.95
C VAL A 608 2.11 -10.80 -0.63
N TYR A 609 2.50 -9.71 -1.31
CA TYR A 609 1.99 -8.36 -1.02
C TYR A 609 0.48 -8.22 -1.20
N SER A 610 -0.12 -8.91 -2.20
CA SER A 610 -1.58 -8.93 -2.40
C SER A 610 -2.32 -9.51 -1.20
N ASP A 611 -1.79 -10.59 -0.65
CA ASP A 611 -2.44 -11.39 0.39
C ASP A 611 -2.32 -10.68 1.74
N PHE A 612 -1.13 -10.10 2.00
CA PHE A 612 -0.89 -9.14 3.06
C PHE A 612 -1.89 -7.97 3.02
N ILE A 613 -2.02 -7.27 1.88
CA ILE A 613 -2.92 -6.12 1.76
C ILE A 613 -4.38 -6.53 1.96
N ALA A 614 -4.82 -7.65 1.38
CA ALA A 614 -6.18 -8.14 1.55
C ALA A 614 -6.50 -8.43 3.03
N MET A 615 -5.60 -9.16 3.72
CA MET A 615 -5.76 -9.51 5.13
C MET A 615 -5.78 -8.28 6.05
N VAL A 616 -4.76 -7.41 5.94
CA VAL A 616 -4.62 -6.28 6.86
C VAL A 616 -5.69 -5.21 6.59
N SER A 617 -6.07 -4.97 5.34
CA SER A 617 -7.18 -4.05 5.02
C SER A 617 -8.52 -4.57 5.54
N GLN A 618 -8.76 -5.88 5.47
CA GLN A 618 -9.95 -6.50 6.07
C GLN A 618 -9.98 -6.33 7.60
N TYR A 619 -8.84 -6.52 8.27
CA TYR A 619 -8.76 -6.36 9.72
C TYR A 619 -8.86 -4.91 10.19
N LEU A 620 -8.29 -3.95 9.45
CA LEU A 620 -8.51 -2.52 9.67
C LEU A 620 -9.98 -2.13 9.48
N GLY A 621 -10.59 -2.52 8.35
CA GLY A 621 -12.00 -2.22 8.06
C GLY A 621 -12.99 -2.85 9.04
N SER A 622 -12.62 -3.98 9.67
CA SER A 622 -13.42 -4.63 10.72
C SER A 622 -13.00 -4.25 12.16
N ARG A 623 -12.07 -3.29 12.33
CA ARG A 623 -11.53 -2.83 13.63
C ARG A 623 -10.99 -3.97 14.51
N LYS A 624 -10.38 -4.97 13.87
CA LYS A 624 -9.66 -6.08 14.52
C LYS A 624 -8.16 -5.80 14.68
N ILE A 625 -7.65 -4.79 13.99
CA ILE A 625 -6.28 -4.29 14.12
C ILE A 625 -6.34 -2.78 14.30
N GLU A 626 -5.59 -2.29 15.28
CA GLU A 626 -5.34 -0.89 15.54
C GLU A 626 -4.06 -0.44 14.83
N SER A 627 -4.15 0.66 14.07
CA SER A 627 -2.97 1.36 13.54
C SER A 627 -2.47 2.34 14.60
N LEU A 628 -1.16 2.32 14.87
CA LEU A 628 -0.51 3.25 15.79
C LEU A 628 0.47 4.13 15.00
N GLU A 629 0.28 5.44 15.08
CA GLU A 629 1.08 6.43 14.37
C GLU A 629 1.48 7.57 15.32
N ASP A 630 2.73 8.00 15.21
CA ASP A 630 3.28 9.18 15.87
C ASP A 630 3.68 10.16 14.74
N VAL A 631 2.92 11.24 14.61
CA VAL A 631 3.04 12.20 13.50
C VAL A 631 3.61 13.51 14.02
N SER A 632 4.80 13.87 13.53
CA SER A 632 5.36 15.22 13.70
C SER A 632 5.02 16.09 12.47
N ILE A 633 5.02 17.41 12.62
CA ILE A 633 4.56 18.35 11.58
C ILE A 633 5.70 19.31 11.22
N GLY A 634 5.98 19.45 9.93
CA GLY A 634 7.02 20.34 9.40
C GLY A 634 8.31 19.61 9.08
N VAL A 635 8.92 19.95 7.93
CA VAL A 635 10.17 19.37 7.41
C VAL A 635 11.34 19.56 8.39
N ASP A 636 11.32 20.67 9.12
CA ASP A 636 12.25 21.02 10.19
C ASP A 636 12.20 20.06 11.41
N THR A 637 11.11 19.31 11.60
CA THR A 637 11.01 18.30 12.68
C THR A 637 11.58 16.92 12.31
N ILE A 638 11.98 16.71 11.06
CA ILE A 638 12.54 15.41 10.60
C ILE A 638 13.76 14.97 11.42
N PRO A 639 14.78 15.81 11.70
CA PRO A 639 15.96 15.39 12.47
C PRO A 639 15.60 14.94 13.90
N SER A 640 14.78 15.71 14.61
CA SER A 640 14.38 15.38 15.99
C SER A 640 13.48 14.14 16.04
N ALA A 641 12.55 13.99 15.08
CA ALA A 641 11.76 12.79 14.90
C ALA A 641 12.62 11.53 14.67
N PHE A 642 13.68 11.64 13.87
CA PHE A 642 14.62 10.55 13.59
C PHE A 642 15.47 10.18 14.81
N ILE A 643 15.98 11.17 15.53
CA ILE A 643 16.74 10.95 16.78
C ILE A 643 15.86 10.28 17.85
N GLY A 644 14.58 10.68 17.94
CA GLY A 644 13.61 10.11 18.88
C GLY A 644 13.36 8.60 18.72
N LEU A 645 13.52 8.05 17.50
CA LEU A 645 13.46 6.60 17.27
C LEU A 645 14.46 5.83 18.13
N PHE A 646 15.70 6.32 18.23
CA PHE A 646 16.80 5.63 18.92
C PHE A 646 16.76 5.82 20.44
N LYS A 647 16.04 6.84 20.92
CA LYS A 647 15.67 6.99 22.35
C LYS A 647 14.47 6.11 22.73
N GLY A 648 13.70 5.69 21.72
CA GLY A 648 12.44 4.97 21.90
C GLY A 648 11.34 5.90 22.40
N ASP A 649 11.27 7.13 21.89
CA ASP A 649 10.27 8.13 22.25
C ASP A 649 8.91 7.78 21.59
N ASN A 650 8.92 7.40 20.31
CA ASN A 650 7.72 7.16 19.50
C ASN A 650 6.86 5.97 19.95
N ILE A 651 5.54 6.09 19.77
CA ILE A 651 4.57 5.00 19.84
C ILE A 651 4.11 4.69 18.40
N GLY A 652 4.14 3.42 17.98
CA GLY A 652 3.77 3.04 16.62
C GLY A 652 4.75 3.49 15.54
N LYS A 653 4.22 3.85 14.37
CA LYS A 653 4.96 4.32 13.19
C LYS A 653 5.30 5.80 13.33
N LYS A 654 6.59 6.16 13.28
CA LYS A 654 7.01 7.56 13.21
C LYS A 654 6.86 8.09 11.78
N ILE A 655 6.14 9.19 11.64
CA ILE A 655 5.83 9.87 10.37
C ILE A 655 6.06 11.37 10.55
N VAL A 656 6.48 12.06 9.48
CA VAL A 656 6.44 13.53 9.42
C VAL A 656 5.47 13.98 8.33
N LYS A 657 4.49 14.81 8.69
CA LYS A 657 3.62 15.55 7.77
C LYS A 657 4.38 16.78 7.29
N LEU A 658 4.51 16.93 5.97
CA LEU A 658 5.40 17.92 5.34
C LEU A 658 4.62 19.10 4.77
N ALA A 659 3.56 18.80 4.01
CA ALA A 659 2.63 19.81 3.51
C ALA A 659 1.60 20.17 4.60
N VAL A 660 1.48 21.46 4.90
CA VAL A 660 0.43 22.04 5.76
C VAL A 660 -0.73 22.48 4.88
#